data_AF-A0A7Y3JHC3-F1
#
_entry.id   AF-A0A7Y3JHC3-F1
#
_cell.length_a   1.000
_cell.length_b   1.000
_cell.length_c   1.000
_cell.angle_alpha   90.00
_cell.angle_beta   90.00
_cell.angle_gamma   90.00
#
_symmetry.space_group_name_H-M   'P 1'
#
loop_
_entity.id
_entity.type
_entity.pdbx_description
1 polymer ?
#
loop_
_entity_poly.entity_id
_entity_poly.type
_entity_poly.pdbx_seq_one_letter_code
_entity_poly.pdbx_strand_id
1 'polypeptide(L)'
;MKTFRSLKLCFVAVILAFVSGTLAAQSSPGNDQPEAPSSLFQTRLGSSDFSATAQGTWTEHLGFGWGAGFSSQGTAPLMGYPGYEQGFVFQQLPDFILSLWLNQRYYFQFGYHGSFSSNTFLLGYLGRDNEFLRWAKIGNAAISVPSRANLLLSEGQQGEPALAFELGTSFSTHDFLARYEDTTTQTRVFHGSREVNESVIDLASWIRGQFFQIPSTATSFPVSGLTVLVQDPSGTIVVPTPPQGDPEWKPSLQGMTFRLATSAEVYLDPTTGAIRLPASSAKVLLVSWTNAGAFQDPVSHINFPGITLPGESGVWHVLYLPGAYSPFEAKNNYPVPAGTQPNASFTVTTRDTSNVDYGYTFTWSPGNTYFTVTAADNSLYPGIPFHAATTNPGDLYLPNPSSTPSSATLNLEILVRSYTTQTVTNSINLGTGILPGSITVTRNGQSVPGATYDPQSGTLDLGVPIFDSDEIDVTYQKQNQFQTPTDLRLYQGNHFDLGGGQTLETAESFLWNLQQNRFTTSDGEAPGSIGSAVLWQGKKGPWAWSLNTSGAAILADSTGYREIAGLNSGGASANLSSDTVRPSAAPGSIASTYSNSALPFSATQLNRGAMIYRDYWSTDPLSGTVNLGTGGSPGNENPNATPLPYGSNGWTGPYLLLGWSTRTDRLVGIESDLGADQWAGAQVVFNRGLPQDLSSTDAVRLDICLPDTLPSGSKVYFQAGTVGDDIDGTGSVAPQTGGTRPGFSFYDQTRNVSVDYPLPEGSTWTTDGNNDGILTRDGALFTRELTLAGDVSGGAGAQGQLSTSSSSWQEVTMELTDAERAILR
;
A
#
# COMPACT_ATOMS: atom_id res chain seq x y z
N MET A 1 10.53 -40.99 10.26
CA MET A 1 10.14 -41.53 8.93
C MET A 1 9.35 -42.85 8.92
N LYS A 2 9.15 -43.57 10.04
CA LYS A 2 8.30 -44.80 10.07
C LYS A 2 6.84 -44.58 10.50
N THR A 3 6.50 -43.39 11.01
CA THR A 3 5.15 -43.03 11.50
C THR A 3 4.22 -42.42 10.43
N PHE A 4 4.74 -42.13 9.23
CA PHE A 4 3.96 -41.54 8.12
C PHE A 4 3.22 -42.58 7.25
N ARG A 5 3.43 -43.88 7.46
CA ARG A 5 2.77 -44.94 6.67
C ARG A 5 1.43 -45.42 7.25
N SER A 6 1.19 -45.23 8.55
CA SER A 6 -0.05 -45.66 9.21
C SER A 6 -1.22 -44.67 9.03
N LEU A 7 -0.95 -43.38 8.75
CA LEU A 7 -1.99 -42.37 8.55
C LEU A 7 -2.66 -42.46 7.17
N LYS A 8 -1.96 -43.00 6.14
CA LYS A 8 -2.54 -43.23 4.81
C LYS A 8 -3.61 -44.33 4.77
N LEU A 9 -3.60 -45.27 5.73
CA LEU A 9 -4.58 -46.36 5.75
C LEU A 9 -5.94 -45.92 6.33
N CYS A 10 -5.95 -44.97 7.28
CA CYS A 10 -7.21 -44.37 7.78
C CYS A 10 -7.77 -43.32 6.82
N PHE A 11 -6.91 -42.61 6.07
CA PHE A 11 -7.31 -41.58 5.10
C PHE A 11 -8.05 -42.15 3.88
N VAL A 12 -7.79 -43.41 3.52
CA VAL A 12 -8.48 -44.11 2.42
C VAL A 12 -9.76 -44.81 2.88
N ALA A 13 -9.85 -45.21 4.16
CA ALA A 13 -11.01 -45.92 4.69
C ALA A 13 -12.24 -45.02 4.90
N VAL A 14 -12.07 -43.72 5.19
CA VAL A 14 -13.19 -42.78 5.37
C VAL A 14 -13.73 -42.28 4.02
N ILE A 15 -12.90 -42.21 2.97
CA ILE A 15 -13.35 -41.88 1.61
C ILE A 15 -13.99 -43.10 0.92
N LEU A 16 -13.57 -44.35 1.22
CA LEU A 16 -14.20 -45.55 0.67
C LEU A 16 -15.52 -45.97 1.36
N ALA A 17 -15.88 -45.40 2.51
CA ALA A 17 -17.18 -45.64 3.13
C ALA A 17 -18.35 -44.90 2.40
N PHE A 18 -18.04 -44.03 1.44
CA PHE A 18 -19.04 -43.22 0.72
C PHE A 18 -19.59 -43.83 -0.58
N VAL A 19 -19.13 -45.00 -1.04
CA VAL A 19 -19.73 -45.68 -2.21
C VAL A 19 -19.64 -47.20 -2.06
N SER A 20 -20.57 -47.79 -1.32
CA SER A 20 -20.87 -49.23 -1.43
C SER A 20 -22.37 -49.51 -1.31
N GLY A 21 -23.18 -48.64 -1.92
CA GLY A 21 -24.43 -49.09 -2.52
C GLY A 21 -24.07 -49.87 -3.79
N THR A 22 -24.31 -51.18 -3.79
CA THR A 22 -24.16 -52.02 -4.98
C THR A 22 -25.04 -51.47 -6.11
N LEU A 23 -24.47 -50.66 -7.01
CA LEU A 23 -25.06 -50.41 -8.31
C LEU A 23 -24.96 -51.74 -9.08
N ALA A 24 -26.05 -52.50 -9.08
CA ALA A 24 -26.20 -53.61 -10.00
C ALA A 24 -26.01 -53.04 -11.41
N ALA A 25 -25.03 -53.59 -12.15
CA ALA A 25 -24.83 -53.26 -13.55
C ALA A 25 -26.16 -53.50 -14.29
N GLN A 26 -26.79 -52.43 -14.74
CA GLN A 26 -27.98 -52.50 -15.56
C GLN A 26 -27.56 -53.13 -16.88
N SER A 27 -28.16 -54.27 -17.22
CA SER A 27 -27.94 -54.95 -18.49
C SER A 27 -28.11 -53.96 -19.64
N SER A 28 -27.14 -53.93 -20.56
CA SER A 28 -27.17 -53.11 -21.79
C SER A 28 -28.58 -53.13 -22.40
N PRO A 29 -29.26 -51.98 -22.57
CA PRO A 29 -30.50 -51.94 -23.33
C PRO A 29 -30.17 -52.40 -24.75
N GLY A 30 -30.94 -53.38 -25.25
CA GLY A 30 -30.94 -53.70 -26.67
C GLY A 30 -31.27 -52.46 -27.50
N ASN A 31 -30.83 -52.49 -28.76
CA ASN A 31 -30.75 -51.38 -29.72
C ASN A 31 -32.10 -50.73 -30.14
N ASP A 32 -33.14 -50.82 -29.31
CA ASP A 32 -34.52 -50.36 -29.58
C ASP A 32 -35.05 -49.41 -28.48
N GLN A 33 -34.18 -48.58 -27.85
CA GLN A 33 -34.66 -47.46 -27.02
C GLN A 33 -34.92 -46.24 -27.93
N PRO A 34 -36.10 -45.59 -27.85
CA PRO A 34 -36.36 -44.36 -28.56
C PRO A 34 -35.28 -43.32 -28.24
N GLU A 35 -34.80 -42.61 -29.26
CA GLU A 35 -33.87 -41.48 -29.10
C GLU A 35 -34.41 -40.53 -28.02
N ALA A 36 -33.56 -40.16 -27.05
CA ALA A 36 -33.97 -39.28 -25.97
C ALA A 36 -34.55 -37.98 -26.56
N PRO A 37 -35.65 -37.45 -26.01
CA PRO A 37 -36.29 -36.26 -26.55
C PRO A 37 -35.31 -35.09 -26.63
N SER A 38 -35.40 -34.30 -27.69
CA SER A 38 -34.51 -33.16 -27.98
C SER A 38 -34.57 -32.02 -26.94
N SER A 39 -35.50 -32.09 -25.99
CA SER A 39 -35.60 -31.18 -24.87
C SER A 39 -36.12 -31.92 -23.62
N LEU A 40 -35.57 -31.56 -22.45
CA LEU A 40 -36.08 -32.02 -21.15
C LEU A 40 -37.43 -31.36 -20.80
N PHE A 41 -37.68 -30.15 -21.30
CA PHE A 41 -38.92 -29.40 -21.08
C PHE A 41 -39.30 -28.63 -22.34
N GLN A 42 -40.59 -28.65 -22.68
CA GLN A 42 -41.17 -27.83 -23.73
C GLN A 42 -42.34 -27.03 -23.13
N THR A 43 -42.23 -25.71 -23.15
CA THR A 43 -43.27 -24.81 -22.63
C THR A 43 -43.51 -23.63 -23.57
N ARG A 44 -44.59 -22.88 -23.36
CA ARG A 44 -44.90 -21.63 -24.07
C ARG A 44 -44.92 -20.47 -23.09
N LEU A 45 -44.42 -19.32 -23.52
CA LEU A 45 -44.57 -18.04 -22.81
C LEU A 45 -46.06 -17.78 -22.55
N GLY A 46 -46.42 -17.49 -21.30
CA GLY A 46 -47.81 -17.28 -20.86
C GLY A 46 -48.60 -18.53 -20.48
N SER A 47 -47.98 -19.72 -20.46
CA SER A 47 -48.59 -20.93 -19.89
C SER A 47 -48.63 -20.88 -18.36
N SER A 48 -49.53 -21.65 -17.72
CA SER A 48 -49.60 -21.78 -16.25
C SER A 48 -48.31 -22.32 -15.62
N ASP A 49 -47.52 -22.98 -16.44
CA ASP A 49 -46.35 -23.75 -16.07
C ASP A 49 -45.06 -22.92 -16.21
N PHE A 50 -45.18 -21.65 -16.61
CA PHE A 50 -44.05 -20.74 -16.73
C PHE A 50 -44.44 -19.35 -16.21
N SER A 51 -43.68 -18.81 -15.25
CA SER A 51 -43.78 -17.42 -14.86
C SER A 51 -42.42 -16.72 -14.99
N ALA A 52 -42.45 -15.50 -15.50
CA ALA A 52 -41.28 -14.64 -15.62
C ALA A 52 -41.64 -13.28 -15.04
N THR A 53 -40.86 -12.82 -14.06
CA THR A 53 -40.99 -11.50 -13.46
C THR A 53 -39.65 -10.79 -13.55
N ALA A 54 -39.68 -9.53 -14.01
CA ALA A 54 -38.54 -8.63 -13.96
C ALA A 54 -38.95 -7.42 -13.12
N GLN A 55 -38.14 -7.07 -12.12
CA GLN A 55 -38.38 -5.98 -11.21
C GLN A 55 -37.11 -5.15 -11.07
N GLY A 56 -37.20 -3.83 -11.26
CA GLY A 56 -36.06 -2.93 -11.14
C GLY A 56 -36.19 -1.72 -12.04
N THR A 57 -35.07 -1.05 -12.27
CA THR A 57 -34.94 0.07 -13.20
C THR A 57 -33.94 -0.27 -14.29
N TRP A 58 -34.15 0.31 -15.45
CA TRP A 58 -33.16 0.37 -16.51
C TRP A 58 -33.08 1.82 -16.91
N THR A 59 -32.03 2.51 -16.46
CA THR A 59 -31.86 3.93 -16.77
C THR A 59 -30.94 4.05 -17.96
N GLU A 60 -31.43 4.70 -19.01
CA GLU A 60 -30.63 5.07 -20.16
C GLU A 60 -30.32 6.56 -20.06
N HIS A 61 -29.04 6.90 -20.08
CA HIS A 61 -28.59 8.28 -20.21
C HIS A 61 -28.12 8.49 -21.65
N LEU A 62 -28.80 9.42 -22.33
CA LEU A 62 -28.43 9.89 -23.65
C LEU A 62 -28.05 11.37 -23.54
N GLY A 63 -26.75 11.62 -23.57
CA GLY A 63 -26.17 12.95 -23.55
C GLY A 63 -25.68 13.35 -24.94
N PHE A 64 -25.97 14.58 -25.35
CA PHE A 64 -25.31 15.21 -26.49
C PHE A 64 -24.87 16.62 -26.08
N GLY A 65 -23.57 16.80 -25.86
CA GLY A 65 -22.98 18.09 -25.57
C GLY A 65 -22.25 18.64 -26.78
N TRP A 66 -22.65 19.84 -27.21
CA TRP A 66 -21.94 20.60 -28.23
C TRP A 66 -21.68 22.02 -27.70
N GLY A 67 -20.48 22.54 -27.93
CA GLY A 67 -20.08 23.87 -27.53
C GLY A 67 -19.09 24.44 -28.52
N ALA A 68 -19.21 25.74 -28.82
CA ALA A 68 -18.30 26.46 -29.68
C ALA A 68 -17.68 27.61 -28.88
N GLY A 69 -16.37 27.53 -28.63
CA GLY A 69 -15.62 28.61 -28.00
C GLY A 69 -15.22 29.65 -29.06
N PHE A 70 -15.45 30.93 -28.76
CA PHE A 70 -14.94 32.04 -29.56
C PHE A 70 -13.83 32.73 -28.81
N SER A 71 -12.62 32.71 -29.37
CA SER A 71 -11.49 33.49 -28.86
C SER A 71 -11.18 34.63 -29.82
N SER A 72 -10.49 35.66 -29.34
CA SER A 72 -9.98 36.76 -30.19
C SER A 72 -8.93 36.32 -31.21
N GLN A 73 -8.53 35.03 -31.24
CA GLN A 73 -7.52 34.47 -32.13
C GLN A 73 -8.05 33.45 -33.16
N GLY A 74 -9.37 33.20 -33.23
CA GLY A 74 -10.00 32.25 -34.17
C GLY A 74 -10.95 31.24 -33.48
N THR A 75 -11.53 30.31 -34.26
CA THR A 75 -12.39 29.23 -33.75
C THR A 75 -11.61 28.33 -32.80
N ALA A 76 -11.99 28.31 -31.52
CA ALA A 76 -11.43 27.39 -30.53
C ALA A 76 -11.82 25.94 -30.87
N PRO A 77 -11.09 24.92 -30.38
CA PRO A 77 -11.56 23.54 -30.44
C PRO A 77 -12.98 23.43 -29.84
N LEU A 78 -13.76 22.44 -30.30
CA LEU A 78 -15.07 22.12 -29.76
C LEU A 78 -14.92 21.77 -28.27
N MET A 79 -15.02 22.77 -27.42
CA MET A 79 -15.02 22.60 -25.97
C MET A 79 -16.47 22.49 -25.53
N GLY A 80 -16.78 21.42 -24.82
CA GLY A 80 -18.05 21.24 -24.13
C GLY A 80 -18.30 22.39 -23.18
N TYR A 81 -19.56 22.81 -23.12
CA TYR A 81 -19.97 23.81 -22.14
C TYR A 81 -19.69 23.27 -20.72
N PRO A 82 -19.03 24.03 -19.83
CA PRO A 82 -18.75 23.59 -18.47
C PRO A 82 -20.01 23.09 -17.76
N GLY A 83 -19.98 21.85 -17.27
CA GLY A 83 -21.14 21.17 -16.67
C GLY A 83 -21.95 20.27 -17.62
N TYR A 84 -21.55 20.13 -18.89
CA TYR A 84 -22.09 19.16 -19.83
C TYR A 84 -20.99 18.23 -20.37
N GLU A 85 -21.29 16.94 -20.49
CA GLU A 85 -20.38 15.96 -21.09
C GLU A 85 -20.21 16.22 -22.60
N GLN A 86 -18.98 16.16 -23.11
CA GLN A 86 -18.69 16.40 -24.53
C GLN A 86 -19.04 15.19 -25.40
N GLY A 87 -19.62 15.43 -26.57
CA GLY A 87 -19.90 14.39 -27.56
C GLY A 87 -21.20 13.63 -27.32
N PHE A 88 -21.34 12.50 -28.01
CA PHE A 88 -22.46 11.57 -27.81
C PHE A 88 -22.11 10.62 -26.66
N VAL A 89 -22.82 10.77 -25.55
CA VAL A 89 -22.71 9.84 -24.42
C VAL A 89 -23.95 8.98 -24.39
N PHE A 90 -23.74 7.67 -24.43
CA PHE A 90 -24.79 6.69 -24.19
C PHE A 90 -24.34 5.79 -23.04
N GLN A 91 -25.03 5.90 -21.91
CA GLN A 91 -24.78 5.08 -20.73
C GLN A 91 -26.03 4.28 -20.40
N GLN A 92 -25.85 3.01 -20.07
CA GLN A 92 -26.90 2.16 -19.52
C GLN A 92 -26.56 1.84 -18.07
N LEU A 93 -27.53 2.07 -17.19
CA LEU A 93 -27.45 1.74 -15.77
C LEU A 93 -28.61 0.80 -15.43
N PRO A 94 -28.49 -0.51 -15.77
CA PRO A 94 -29.45 -1.50 -15.33
C PRO A 94 -29.30 -1.73 -13.83
N ASP A 95 -30.43 -1.88 -13.14
CA ASP A 95 -30.50 -2.38 -11.76
C ASP A 95 -31.82 -3.15 -11.61
N PHE A 96 -31.78 -4.46 -11.80
CA PHE A 96 -32.98 -5.28 -11.84
C PHE A 96 -32.75 -6.71 -11.39
N ILE A 97 -33.83 -7.35 -10.96
CA ILE A 97 -33.91 -8.77 -10.68
C ILE A 97 -34.86 -9.41 -11.69
N LEU A 98 -34.37 -10.43 -12.39
CA LEU A 98 -35.14 -11.33 -13.23
C LEU A 98 -35.38 -12.64 -12.46
N SER A 99 -36.62 -13.09 -12.39
CA SER A 99 -37.01 -14.35 -11.75
C SER A 99 -37.88 -15.15 -12.72
N LEU A 100 -37.44 -16.36 -13.03
CA LEU A 100 -38.09 -17.31 -13.92
C LEU A 100 -38.47 -18.53 -13.10
N TRP A 101 -39.73 -18.98 -13.18
CA TRP A 101 -40.19 -20.23 -12.60
C TRP A 101 -40.78 -21.13 -13.67
N LEU A 102 -40.43 -22.41 -13.61
CA LEU A 102 -40.94 -23.46 -14.48
C LEU A 102 -41.59 -24.56 -13.62
N ASN A 103 -42.83 -24.90 -13.96
CA ASN A 103 -43.67 -25.88 -13.29
C ASN A 103 -43.83 -25.63 -11.78
N GLN A 104 -43.63 -24.40 -11.31
CA GLN A 104 -43.57 -24.04 -9.88
C GLN A 104 -42.51 -24.84 -9.09
N ARG A 105 -41.50 -25.37 -9.77
CA ARG A 105 -40.49 -26.27 -9.18
C ARG A 105 -39.09 -25.83 -9.48
N TYR A 106 -38.78 -25.58 -10.75
CA TYR A 106 -37.47 -25.07 -11.14
C TYR A 106 -37.55 -23.55 -11.18
N TYR A 107 -36.53 -22.89 -10.65
CA TYR A 107 -36.47 -21.45 -10.72
C TYR A 107 -35.06 -20.97 -11.06
N PHE A 108 -34.98 -19.87 -11.78
CA PHE A 108 -33.76 -19.16 -12.09
C PHE A 108 -33.96 -17.70 -11.71
N GLN A 109 -33.07 -17.18 -10.88
CA GLN A 109 -33.02 -15.77 -10.53
C GLN A 109 -31.69 -15.18 -10.98
N PHE A 110 -31.74 -13.97 -11.51
CA PHE A 110 -30.58 -13.18 -11.89
C PHE A 110 -30.78 -11.76 -11.38
N GLY A 111 -29.83 -11.23 -10.61
CA GLY A 111 -29.81 -9.85 -10.16
C GLY A 111 -28.63 -9.12 -10.79
N TYR A 112 -28.90 -7.97 -11.40
CA TYR A 112 -27.88 -7.03 -11.86
C TYR A 112 -27.96 -5.77 -11.00
N HIS A 113 -26.85 -5.36 -10.38
CA HIS A 113 -26.82 -4.26 -9.40
C HIS A 113 -25.77 -3.20 -9.79
N GLY A 114 -25.97 -2.55 -10.93
CA GLY A 114 -25.12 -1.47 -11.44
C GLY A 114 -23.76 -1.90 -12.03
N SER A 115 -23.15 -2.98 -11.54
CA SER A 115 -21.84 -3.48 -12.00
C SER A 115 -21.84 -4.99 -12.23
N PHE A 116 -20.99 -5.48 -13.14
CA PHE A 116 -20.86 -6.92 -13.38
C PHE A 116 -20.33 -7.69 -12.16
N SER A 117 -19.52 -7.05 -11.31
CA SER A 117 -18.96 -7.64 -10.09
C SER A 117 -20.00 -7.86 -8.98
N SER A 118 -21.14 -7.18 -9.03
CA SER A 118 -22.23 -7.32 -8.06
C SER A 118 -23.37 -8.21 -8.56
N ASN A 119 -23.21 -8.86 -9.71
CA ASN A 119 -24.26 -9.70 -10.27
C ASN A 119 -24.46 -10.98 -9.48
N THR A 120 -25.71 -11.33 -9.26
CA THR A 120 -26.12 -12.58 -8.63
C THR A 120 -26.86 -13.46 -9.62
N PHE A 121 -26.65 -14.77 -9.53
CA PHE A 121 -27.48 -15.76 -10.18
C PHE A 121 -27.77 -16.90 -9.21
N LEU A 122 -28.95 -17.48 -9.34
CA LEU A 122 -29.41 -18.60 -8.52
C LEU A 122 -30.29 -19.49 -9.37
N LEU A 123 -29.86 -20.72 -9.58
CA LEU A 123 -30.69 -21.79 -10.10
C LEU A 123 -31.16 -22.63 -8.92
N GLY A 124 -32.43 -23.00 -8.89
CA GLY A 124 -32.95 -23.85 -7.84
C GLY A 124 -34.08 -24.77 -8.28
N TYR A 125 -34.35 -25.73 -7.42
CA TYR A 125 -35.40 -26.72 -7.51
C TYR A 125 -36.12 -26.82 -6.17
N LEU A 126 -37.45 -26.87 -6.20
CA LEU A 126 -38.31 -27.11 -5.06
C LEU A 126 -39.10 -28.42 -5.27
N GLY A 127 -38.90 -29.35 -4.34
CA GLY A 127 -39.64 -30.60 -4.26
C GLY A 127 -41.06 -30.40 -3.76
N ARG A 128 -41.91 -31.39 -4.00
CA ARG A 128 -43.27 -31.45 -3.43
C ARG A 128 -43.23 -32.08 -2.04
N ASP A 129 -44.36 -31.97 -1.35
CA ASP A 129 -44.56 -32.66 -0.09
C ASP A 129 -44.25 -34.17 -0.24
N ASN A 130 -43.60 -34.72 0.77
CA ASN A 130 -43.09 -36.11 0.82
C ASN A 130 -42.11 -36.58 -0.26
N GLU A 131 -41.57 -35.71 -1.11
CA GLU A 131 -40.49 -36.11 -2.02
C GLU A 131 -39.14 -36.19 -1.30
N PHE A 132 -38.27 -37.09 -1.79
CA PHE A 132 -36.94 -37.30 -1.19
C PHE A 132 -36.06 -36.05 -1.31
N LEU A 133 -36.01 -35.42 -2.48
CA LEU A 133 -35.31 -34.13 -2.66
C LEU A 133 -36.27 -33.00 -2.32
N ARG A 134 -36.01 -32.28 -1.23
CA ARG A 134 -36.85 -31.17 -0.75
C ARG A 134 -36.56 -29.89 -1.48
N TRP A 135 -35.28 -29.56 -1.65
CA TRP A 135 -34.84 -28.46 -2.49
C TRP A 135 -33.38 -28.63 -2.90
N ALA A 136 -32.99 -27.99 -3.99
CA ALA A 136 -31.60 -27.84 -4.41
C ALA A 136 -31.37 -26.42 -4.94
N LYS A 137 -30.19 -25.86 -4.70
CA LYS A 137 -29.79 -24.50 -5.09
C LYS A 137 -28.34 -24.51 -5.56
N ILE A 138 -28.04 -23.78 -6.62
CA ILE A 138 -26.68 -23.49 -7.06
C ILE A 138 -26.62 -22.06 -7.59
N GLY A 139 -25.58 -21.32 -7.22
CA GLY A 139 -25.44 -19.94 -7.64
C GLY A 139 -24.43 -19.18 -6.81
N ASN A 140 -24.38 -17.87 -6.96
CA ASN A 140 -23.60 -16.96 -6.12
C ASN A 140 -24.49 -15.96 -5.37
N ALA A 141 -25.81 -16.19 -5.36
CA ALA A 141 -26.68 -15.61 -4.34
C ALA A 141 -26.35 -16.25 -2.98
N ALA A 142 -26.53 -15.51 -1.88
CA ALA A 142 -26.31 -16.04 -0.54
C ALA A 142 -27.14 -17.33 -0.31
N ILE A 143 -26.47 -18.49 -0.35
CA ILE A 143 -27.06 -19.82 -0.15
C ILE A 143 -26.61 -20.35 1.20
N SER A 144 -27.58 -20.83 1.98
CA SER A 144 -27.38 -21.42 3.30
C SER A 144 -28.21 -22.69 3.49
N VAL A 145 -27.85 -23.45 4.52
CA VAL A 145 -28.61 -24.60 5.05
C VAL A 145 -28.80 -24.43 6.56
N PRO A 146 -29.78 -25.10 7.16
CA PRO A 146 -29.95 -25.11 8.61
C PRO A 146 -28.69 -25.60 9.35
N SER A 147 -28.34 -24.91 10.44
CA SER A 147 -27.36 -25.42 11.40
C SER A 147 -27.95 -26.59 12.19
N ARG A 148 -27.15 -27.63 12.43
CA ARG A 148 -27.54 -28.87 13.14
C ARG A 148 -26.57 -29.13 14.29
N ALA A 149 -27.05 -29.76 15.35
CA ALA A 149 -26.24 -30.14 16.51
C ALA A 149 -25.42 -28.98 17.12
N ASN A 150 -25.93 -27.75 17.04
CA ASN A 150 -25.24 -26.51 17.44
C ASN A 150 -23.94 -26.20 16.68
N LEU A 151 -23.65 -26.88 15.56
CA LEU A 151 -22.57 -26.52 14.65
C LEU A 151 -23.09 -25.39 13.74
N LEU A 152 -22.81 -24.15 14.13
CA LEU A 152 -23.33 -22.96 13.48
C LEU A 152 -22.65 -22.70 12.13
N LEU A 153 -23.45 -22.42 11.12
CA LEU A 153 -23.04 -22.17 9.74
C LEU A 153 -23.42 -20.73 9.33
N SER A 154 -22.57 -20.08 8.54
CA SER A 154 -22.89 -18.75 8.00
C SER A 154 -24.01 -18.82 6.96
N GLU A 155 -24.80 -17.74 6.86
CA GLU A 155 -25.83 -17.59 5.84
C GLU A 155 -25.27 -17.39 4.42
N GLY A 156 -23.95 -17.18 4.29
CA GLY A 156 -23.29 -16.86 3.04
C GLY A 156 -23.51 -15.41 2.61
N GLN A 157 -22.75 -14.96 1.61
CA GLN A 157 -22.86 -13.62 1.04
C GLN A 157 -23.09 -13.67 -0.47
N GLN A 158 -23.51 -12.53 -1.02
CA GLN A 158 -23.54 -12.35 -2.47
C GLN A 158 -22.11 -12.42 -3.03
N GLY A 159 -21.95 -13.10 -4.15
CA GLY A 159 -20.65 -13.30 -4.78
C GLY A 159 -19.94 -14.58 -4.36
N GLU A 160 -20.43 -15.31 -3.35
CA GLU A 160 -19.90 -16.62 -2.93
C GLU A 160 -20.56 -17.76 -3.71
N PRO A 161 -19.87 -18.41 -4.67
CA PRO A 161 -20.44 -19.55 -5.38
C PRO A 161 -20.72 -20.69 -4.42
N ALA A 162 -21.94 -21.20 -4.44
CA ALA A 162 -22.38 -22.28 -3.57
C ALA A 162 -23.35 -23.23 -4.28
N LEU A 163 -23.35 -24.46 -3.80
CA LEU A 163 -24.34 -25.48 -4.09
C LEU A 163 -24.86 -26.04 -2.77
N ALA A 164 -26.17 -26.14 -2.63
CA ALA A 164 -26.79 -26.74 -1.45
C ALA A 164 -28.03 -27.54 -1.83
N PHE A 165 -28.35 -28.56 -1.04
CA PHE A 165 -29.58 -29.31 -1.19
C PHE A 165 -30.01 -29.95 0.13
N GLU A 166 -31.31 -30.20 0.22
CA GLU A 166 -31.93 -30.88 1.36
C GLU A 166 -32.65 -32.14 0.89
N LEU A 167 -32.37 -33.25 1.57
CA LEU A 167 -33.03 -34.53 1.39
C LEU A 167 -33.90 -34.82 2.61
N GLY A 168 -35.10 -35.37 2.44
CA GLY A 168 -35.97 -35.69 3.56
C GLY A 168 -36.73 -36.99 3.36
N THR A 169 -36.85 -37.76 4.45
CA THR A 169 -37.71 -38.94 4.57
C THR A 169 -38.85 -38.64 5.54
N SER A 170 -39.56 -39.67 6.02
CA SER A 170 -40.57 -39.50 7.07
C SER A 170 -39.97 -39.34 8.48
N PHE A 171 -38.69 -39.68 8.67
CA PHE A 171 -38.04 -39.67 9.98
C PHE A 171 -36.68 -38.96 9.98
N SER A 172 -36.21 -38.48 8.81
CA SER A 172 -34.90 -37.82 8.71
C SER A 172 -34.89 -36.67 7.72
N THR A 173 -34.03 -35.69 7.98
CA THR A 173 -33.66 -34.59 7.07
C THR A 173 -32.15 -34.50 6.98
N HIS A 174 -31.61 -34.32 5.78
CA HIS A 174 -30.19 -34.26 5.48
C HIS A 174 -29.89 -33.01 4.65
N ASP A 175 -29.09 -32.11 5.20
CA ASP A 175 -28.70 -30.83 4.66
C ASP A 175 -27.25 -30.92 4.15
N PHE A 176 -27.00 -30.49 2.91
CA PHE A 176 -25.66 -30.45 2.33
C PHE A 176 -25.37 -29.07 1.76
N LEU A 177 -24.16 -28.56 2.01
CA LEU A 177 -23.64 -27.32 1.44
C LEU A 177 -22.20 -27.52 0.99
N ALA A 178 -21.88 -27.03 -0.20
CA ALA A 178 -20.54 -26.73 -0.66
C ALA A 178 -20.50 -25.26 -1.08
N ARG A 179 -19.61 -24.46 -0.52
CA ARG A 179 -19.53 -23.02 -0.76
C ARG A 179 -18.08 -22.59 -0.88
N TYR A 180 -17.82 -21.72 -1.85
CA TYR A 180 -16.55 -21.05 -2.01
C TYR A 180 -16.71 -19.64 -1.44
N GLU A 181 -16.16 -19.43 -0.25
CA GLU A 181 -16.35 -18.24 0.60
C GLU A 181 -15.02 -17.51 0.87
N ASP A 182 -15.10 -16.29 1.40
CA ASP A 182 -13.94 -15.55 1.85
C ASP A 182 -14.01 -15.27 3.36
N THR A 183 -13.10 -15.89 4.11
CA THR A 183 -13.05 -15.73 5.56
C THR A 183 -11.67 -15.30 6.02
N THR A 184 -11.65 -14.40 7.01
CA THR A 184 -10.42 -13.99 7.70
C THR A 184 -10.55 -14.36 9.16
N THR A 185 -9.51 -14.98 9.71
CA THR A 185 -9.43 -15.18 11.16
C THR A 185 -8.92 -13.92 11.84
N GLN A 186 -9.52 -13.59 12.96
CA GLN A 186 -9.06 -12.55 13.86
C GLN A 186 -8.86 -13.14 15.24
N THR A 187 -7.76 -12.74 15.89
CA THR A 187 -7.54 -12.98 17.31
C THR A 187 -7.61 -11.65 18.03
N ARG A 188 -8.45 -11.58 19.06
CA ARG A 188 -8.54 -10.43 19.96
C ARG A 188 -8.18 -10.89 21.37
N VAL A 189 -7.29 -10.14 22.01
CA VAL A 189 -6.79 -10.42 23.36
C VAL A 189 -7.48 -9.48 24.33
N PHE A 190 -7.89 -9.99 25.48
CA PHE A 190 -8.59 -9.26 26.52
C PHE A 190 -7.90 -9.47 27.87
N HIS A 191 -7.79 -8.40 28.65
CA HIS A 191 -7.50 -8.47 30.08
C HIS A 191 -8.75 -8.10 30.86
N GLY A 192 -9.28 -9.08 31.61
CA GLY A 192 -10.66 -9.05 32.07
C GLY A 192 -11.62 -8.88 30.89
N SER A 193 -12.55 -7.92 30.97
CA SER A 193 -13.47 -7.63 29.86
C SER A 193 -12.98 -6.54 28.90
N ARG A 194 -11.73 -6.10 29.02
CA ARG A 194 -11.16 -5.00 28.22
C ARG A 194 -10.24 -5.57 27.16
N GLU A 195 -10.47 -5.20 25.92
CA GLU A 195 -9.57 -5.55 24.84
C GLU A 195 -8.22 -4.84 25.04
N VAL A 196 -7.15 -5.59 24.81
CA VAL A 196 -5.78 -5.11 24.83
C VAL A 196 -5.37 -4.72 23.41
N ASN A 197 -4.99 -3.47 23.23
CA ASN A 197 -4.33 -3.01 22.01
C ASN A 197 -2.86 -2.83 22.31
N GLU A 198 -2.02 -3.63 21.65
CA GLU A 198 -0.58 -3.53 21.73
C GLU A 198 0.01 -3.06 20.42
N SER A 199 1.05 -2.25 20.52
CA SER A 199 1.85 -1.82 19.37
C SER A 199 3.29 -1.71 19.81
N VAL A 200 4.18 -2.19 18.95
CA VAL A 200 5.63 -2.17 19.18
C VAL A 200 6.24 -1.12 18.26
N ILE A 201 7.12 -0.29 18.82
CA ILE A 201 7.82 0.78 18.10
C ILE A 201 9.32 0.55 18.25
N ASP A 202 10.03 0.52 17.12
CA ASP A 202 11.50 0.44 17.11
C ASP A 202 12.12 1.74 17.66
N LEU A 203 13.21 1.61 18.41
CA LEU A 203 13.95 2.76 18.95
C LEU A 203 14.51 3.67 17.84
N ALA A 204 14.73 3.14 16.63
CA ALA A 204 15.17 3.92 15.47
C ALA A 204 14.02 4.74 14.82
N SER A 205 12.76 4.48 15.18
CA SER A 205 11.56 5.10 14.57
C SER A 205 11.14 6.43 15.21
N TRP A 206 12.10 7.21 15.71
CA TRP A 206 11.83 8.56 16.22
C TRP A 206 11.50 9.53 15.06
N ILE A 207 10.77 10.61 15.37
CA ILE A 207 10.29 11.59 14.39
C ILE A 207 11.43 12.51 13.97
N ARG A 208 11.88 12.37 12.72
CA ARG A 208 12.90 13.20 12.08
C ARG A 208 12.36 14.55 11.60
N GLY A 209 13.25 15.52 11.47
CA GLY A 209 12.99 16.81 10.81
C GLY A 209 11.99 17.74 11.51
N GLN A 210 11.41 17.33 12.63
CA GLN A 210 10.36 18.10 13.31
C GLN A 210 10.80 18.65 14.67
N PHE A 211 11.60 17.90 15.42
CA PHE A 211 11.98 18.25 16.78
C PHE A 211 13.49 18.40 16.88
N PHE A 212 13.94 19.51 17.46
CA PHE A 212 15.33 19.83 17.63
C PHE A 212 15.60 20.36 19.03
N GLN A 213 16.82 20.18 19.49
CA GLN A 213 17.28 20.53 20.83
C GLN A 213 18.66 21.18 20.72
N ILE A 214 18.78 22.40 21.24
CA ILE A 214 20.07 23.07 21.28
C ILE A 214 20.95 22.42 22.36
N PRO A 215 22.21 22.10 22.05
CA PRO A 215 23.15 21.53 23.00
C PRO A 215 23.49 22.57 24.05
N SER A 216 22.97 22.36 25.24
CA SER A 216 23.15 23.21 26.39
C SER A 216 23.26 22.30 27.60
N THR A 217 24.34 22.46 28.37
CA THR A 217 24.43 21.85 29.70
C THR A 217 23.26 22.33 30.57
N ALA A 218 22.80 21.56 31.55
CA ALA A 218 21.70 21.98 32.42
C ALA A 218 21.92 23.36 33.11
N THR A 219 23.17 23.83 33.20
CA THR A 219 23.57 25.14 33.74
C THR A 219 23.47 26.32 32.75
N SER A 220 23.15 26.08 31.47
CA SER A 220 23.10 27.11 30.41
C SER A 220 21.69 27.47 29.93
N PHE A 221 20.66 27.04 30.67
CA PHE A 221 19.26 27.43 30.46
C PHE A 221 18.84 28.59 31.38
N PRO A 222 18.03 29.56 30.89
CA PRO A 222 17.47 29.65 29.54
C PRO A 222 18.50 30.05 28.47
N VAL A 223 18.34 29.55 27.25
CA VAL A 223 19.17 29.90 26.09
C VAL A 223 18.88 31.34 25.69
N SER A 224 19.89 32.21 25.80
CA SER A 224 19.78 33.61 25.38
C SER A 224 20.09 33.75 23.89
N GLY A 225 19.40 34.69 23.21
CA GLY A 225 19.68 35.03 21.81
C GLY A 225 19.30 33.96 20.78
N LEU A 226 18.47 32.97 21.14
CA LEU A 226 18.07 31.89 20.25
C LEU A 226 17.31 32.45 19.03
N THR A 227 17.91 32.28 17.86
CA THR A 227 17.42 32.83 16.59
C THR A 227 17.50 31.78 15.50
N VAL A 228 16.46 31.67 14.67
CA VAL A 228 16.42 30.75 13.53
C VAL A 228 16.20 31.53 12.25
N LEU A 229 17.02 31.27 11.25
CA LEU A 229 16.82 31.74 9.88
C LEU A 229 16.23 30.60 9.05
N VAL A 230 15.35 30.97 8.14
CA VAL A 230 14.73 30.07 7.17
C VAL A 230 15.17 30.49 5.76
N GLN A 231 15.47 29.50 4.93
CA GLN A 231 15.75 29.72 3.51
C GLN A 231 14.53 30.37 2.85
N ASP A 232 14.76 31.47 2.14
CA ASP A 232 13.73 32.18 1.40
C ASP A 232 14.39 32.91 0.23
N PRO A 233 13.94 32.70 -1.03
CA PRO A 233 14.47 33.40 -2.20
C PRO A 233 14.48 34.92 -2.06
N SER A 234 13.52 35.49 -1.32
CA SER A 234 13.43 36.93 -1.03
C SER A 234 14.28 37.39 0.17
N GLY A 235 15.01 36.46 0.81
CA GLY A 235 15.87 36.72 1.95
C GLY A 235 17.02 37.65 1.62
N THR A 236 17.40 38.48 2.59
CA THR A 236 18.48 39.47 2.43
C THR A 236 19.84 38.98 2.97
N ILE A 237 19.85 37.88 3.72
CA ILE A 237 21.05 37.30 4.32
C ILE A 237 21.59 36.23 3.36
N VAL A 238 22.80 36.40 2.85
CA VAL A 238 23.40 35.50 1.85
C VAL A 238 24.55 34.71 2.47
N VAL A 239 24.59 33.39 2.25
CA VAL A 239 25.72 32.56 2.68
C VAL A 239 26.93 32.82 1.77
N PRO A 240 28.08 33.24 2.32
CA PRO A 240 29.25 33.59 1.53
C PRO A 240 29.92 32.35 0.92
N THR A 241 30.55 32.52 -0.23
CA THR A 241 31.38 31.48 -0.86
C THR A 241 32.54 31.09 0.07
N PRO A 242 32.71 29.81 0.45
CA PRO A 242 33.84 29.39 1.28
C PRO A 242 35.17 29.60 0.55
N PRO A 243 36.27 29.92 1.27
CA PRO A 243 37.61 29.68 0.75
C PRO A 243 37.78 28.18 0.43
N GLN A 244 38.45 27.87 -0.66
CA GLN A 244 38.66 26.51 -1.16
C GLN A 244 39.28 25.60 -0.05
N GLY A 245 38.57 24.57 0.41
CA GLY A 245 39.08 23.55 1.36
C GLY A 245 38.24 23.26 2.63
N ASP A 246 37.02 23.79 2.77
CA ASP A 246 36.13 23.59 3.93
C ASP A 246 35.23 22.33 3.77
N PRO A 247 34.75 21.67 4.85
CA PRO A 247 34.10 20.34 4.79
C PRO A 247 32.74 20.33 4.05
N GLU A 248 32.38 19.13 3.57
CA GLU A 248 31.33 18.75 2.59
C GLU A 248 29.92 19.36 2.75
N TRP A 249 29.58 19.96 3.90
CA TRP A 249 28.24 20.54 4.16
C TRP A 249 28.11 22.00 3.71
N LYS A 250 29.23 22.71 3.50
CA LYS A 250 29.24 24.13 3.10
C LYS A 250 28.93 24.39 1.61
N PRO A 251 29.27 23.51 0.64
CA PRO A 251 28.93 23.72 -0.77
C PRO A 251 27.43 23.76 -1.06
N SER A 252 26.60 23.00 -0.33
CA SER A 252 25.15 22.92 -0.56
C SER A 252 24.38 24.17 -0.11
N LEU A 253 24.96 25.02 0.74
CA LEU A 253 24.34 26.25 1.23
C LEU A 253 24.74 27.50 0.44
N GLN A 254 25.68 27.38 -0.50
CA GLN A 254 26.29 28.51 -1.16
C GLN A 254 25.29 29.30 -2.02
N GLY A 255 25.22 30.62 -1.79
CA GLY A 255 24.33 31.52 -2.52
C GLY A 255 22.86 31.42 -2.12
N MET A 256 22.51 30.58 -1.14
CA MET A 256 21.17 30.57 -0.55
C MET A 256 20.93 31.88 0.21
N THR A 257 19.72 32.40 0.04
CA THR A 257 19.20 33.56 0.74
C THR A 257 18.33 33.14 1.92
N PHE A 258 18.46 33.87 3.01
CA PHE A 258 17.81 33.60 4.28
C PHE A 258 17.12 34.84 4.84
N ARG A 259 16.06 34.60 5.61
CA ARG A 259 15.41 35.61 6.46
C ARG A 259 15.11 35.03 7.82
N LEU A 260 14.73 35.89 8.75
CA LEU A 260 14.24 35.46 10.07
C LEU A 260 12.99 34.58 9.91
N ALA A 261 12.99 33.45 10.61
CA ALA A 261 11.86 32.55 10.65
C ALA A 261 10.67 33.20 11.39
N THR A 262 9.47 32.97 10.88
CA THR A 262 8.23 33.42 11.56
C THR A 262 7.78 32.40 12.60
N SER A 263 6.90 32.81 13.52
CA SER A 263 6.32 31.92 14.52
C SER A 263 5.42 30.81 13.95
N ALA A 264 5.01 30.92 12.69
CA ALA A 264 4.28 29.87 11.97
C ALA A 264 5.22 28.80 11.39
N GLU A 265 6.48 29.16 11.11
CA GLU A 265 7.49 28.27 10.54
C GLU A 265 8.31 27.56 11.62
N VAL A 266 8.50 28.21 12.77
CA VAL A 266 9.32 27.68 13.86
C VAL A 266 8.73 28.07 15.21
N TYR A 267 8.52 27.07 16.06
CA TYR A 267 8.27 27.28 17.49
C TYR A 267 9.60 27.19 18.26
N LEU A 268 9.91 28.22 19.05
CA LEU A 268 11.12 28.32 19.86
C LEU A 268 10.76 28.32 21.34
N ASP A 269 11.33 27.40 22.11
CA ASP A 269 11.29 27.43 23.56
C ASP A 269 12.69 27.76 24.10
N PRO A 270 12.98 29.03 24.43
CA PRO A 270 14.28 29.43 24.95
C PRO A 270 14.53 28.89 26.37
N THR A 271 13.49 28.46 27.10
CA THR A 271 13.67 27.93 28.46
C THR A 271 14.31 26.56 28.47
N THR A 272 13.95 25.72 27.50
CA THR A 272 14.47 24.37 27.33
C THR A 272 15.45 24.25 26.17
N GLY A 273 15.57 25.27 25.31
CA GLY A 273 16.33 25.21 24.05
C GLY A 273 15.70 24.31 23.00
N ALA A 274 14.43 23.93 23.17
CA ALA A 274 13.69 23.14 22.20
C ALA A 274 13.24 23.99 21.02
N ILE A 275 13.36 23.43 19.83
CA ILE A 275 12.90 24.02 18.58
C ILE A 275 12.01 23.00 17.89
N ARG A 276 10.83 23.44 17.45
CA ARG A 276 9.87 22.58 16.75
C ARG A 276 9.47 23.19 15.42
N LEU A 277 9.53 22.36 14.38
CA LEU A 277 9.05 22.67 13.04
C LEU A 277 7.65 22.07 12.80
N PRO A 278 6.87 22.59 11.85
CA PRO A 278 5.72 21.89 11.29
C PRO A 278 6.13 20.55 10.66
N ALA A 279 5.21 19.60 10.59
CA ALA A 279 5.48 18.24 10.08
C ALA A 279 5.94 18.20 8.60
N SER A 280 5.81 19.29 7.85
CA SER A 280 6.09 19.36 6.41
C SER A 280 7.15 20.42 6.04
N SER A 281 8.12 20.69 6.90
CA SER A 281 9.16 21.66 6.56
C SER A 281 10.12 21.09 5.50
N ALA A 282 10.08 21.62 4.28
CA ALA A 282 11.03 21.31 3.20
C ALA A 282 12.18 22.34 3.10
N LYS A 283 12.18 23.36 3.96
CA LYS A 283 13.15 24.47 3.90
C LYS A 283 14.42 24.15 4.67
N VAL A 284 15.54 24.72 4.23
CA VAL A 284 16.78 24.72 5.01
C VAL A 284 16.69 25.75 6.14
N LEU A 285 17.12 25.39 7.34
CA LEU A 285 17.12 26.28 8.50
C LEU A 285 18.50 26.39 9.13
N LEU A 286 18.85 27.60 9.56
CA LEU A 286 20.04 27.90 10.34
C LEU A 286 19.64 28.36 11.75
N VAL A 287 20.45 28.05 12.75
CA VAL A 287 20.23 28.45 14.14
C VAL A 287 21.47 29.13 14.73
N SER A 288 21.25 30.13 15.58
CA SER A 288 22.29 30.79 16.37
C SER A 288 21.76 31.09 17.77
N TRP A 289 22.66 31.19 18.74
CA TRP A 289 22.38 31.57 20.12
C TRP A 289 23.58 32.28 20.74
N THR A 290 23.39 32.94 21.88
CA THR A 290 24.47 33.63 22.59
C THR A 290 25.55 32.64 23.02
N ASN A 291 26.81 32.93 22.70
CA ASN A 291 27.98 32.05 22.90
C ASN A 291 27.93 30.74 22.10
N ALA A 292 27.20 30.70 20.97
CA ALA A 292 27.34 29.62 20.01
C ALA A 292 28.80 29.47 19.58
N GLY A 293 29.37 28.29 19.78
CA GLY A 293 30.74 27.92 19.40
C GLY A 293 30.75 26.68 18.52
N ALA A 294 31.91 26.06 18.36
CA ALA A 294 31.98 24.72 17.78
C ALA A 294 31.26 23.72 18.70
N PHE A 295 30.45 22.85 18.11
CA PHE A 295 29.69 21.84 18.82
C PHE A 295 30.19 20.44 18.45
N GLN A 296 30.46 19.60 19.44
CA GLN A 296 30.75 18.19 19.21
C GLN A 296 29.47 17.38 19.39
N ASP A 297 29.05 16.69 18.33
CA ASP A 297 27.85 15.85 18.37
C ASP A 297 28.08 14.62 19.25
N PRO A 298 27.23 14.36 20.26
CA PRO A 298 27.33 13.19 21.13
C PRO A 298 27.05 11.85 20.45
N VAL A 299 26.45 11.86 19.26
CA VAL A 299 26.13 10.63 18.50
C VAL A 299 27.24 10.29 17.52
N SER A 300 27.60 11.21 16.62
CA SER A 300 28.64 10.97 15.60
C SER A 300 30.06 11.21 16.09
N HIS A 301 30.23 11.89 17.23
CA HIS A 301 31.51 12.41 17.73
C HIS A 301 32.22 13.39 16.79
N ILE A 302 31.55 13.85 15.72
CA ILE A 302 32.04 14.82 14.76
C ILE A 302 31.91 16.24 15.34
N ASN A 303 32.93 17.06 15.07
CA ASN A 303 32.89 18.50 15.37
C ASN A 303 32.17 19.25 14.24
N PHE A 304 31.10 19.94 14.57
CA PHE A 304 30.36 20.81 13.66
C PHE A 304 30.85 22.25 13.81
N PRO A 305 31.64 22.77 12.84
CA PRO A 305 32.08 24.15 12.85
C PRO A 305 30.92 25.06 12.48
N GLY A 306 30.78 26.17 13.19
CA GLY A 306 29.76 27.16 12.84
C GLY A 306 30.18 28.04 11.65
N ILE A 307 29.19 28.77 11.14
CA ILE A 307 29.24 29.62 9.96
C ILE A 307 29.14 31.08 10.42
N THR A 308 29.98 31.96 9.88
CA THR A 308 29.82 33.40 10.06
C THR A 308 29.10 33.97 8.85
N LEU A 309 27.97 34.65 9.08
CA LEU A 309 27.15 35.24 8.03
C LEU A 309 27.44 36.76 7.93
N PRO A 310 27.68 37.32 6.74
CA PRO A 310 27.88 38.76 6.56
C PRO A 310 26.67 39.56 7.03
N GLY A 311 26.89 40.56 7.88
CA GLY A 311 25.82 41.42 8.40
C GLY A 311 25.07 40.86 9.61
N GLU A 312 25.32 39.60 9.99
CA GLU A 312 24.74 38.97 11.16
C GLU A 312 25.78 38.79 12.27
N SER A 313 25.35 38.95 13.52
CA SER A 313 26.22 38.73 14.69
C SER A 313 26.14 37.28 15.17
N GLY A 314 27.28 36.72 15.58
CA GLY A 314 27.34 35.38 16.16
C GLY A 314 27.74 34.27 15.18
N VAL A 315 27.62 33.03 15.67
CA VAL A 315 28.01 31.82 14.96
C VAL A 315 26.75 31.02 14.65
N TRP A 316 26.56 30.71 13.37
CA TRP A 316 25.37 30.02 12.86
C TRP A 316 25.65 28.56 12.57
N HIS A 317 24.68 27.69 12.83
CA HIS A 317 24.76 26.27 12.55
C HIS A 317 23.61 25.84 11.66
N VAL A 318 23.80 24.81 10.85
CA VAL A 318 22.69 24.19 10.11
C VAL A 318 21.81 23.46 11.11
N LEU A 319 20.60 23.97 11.31
CA LEU A 319 19.61 23.34 12.18
C LEU A 319 19.00 22.13 11.45
N TYR A 320 18.59 22.33 10.20
CA TYR A 320 17.89 21.33 9.41
C TYR A 320 18.18 21.51 7.92
N LEU A 321 18.54 20.39 7.28
CA LEU A 321 18.66 20.24 5.84
C LEU A 321 17.87 18.96 5.49
N PRO A 322 16.79 19.04 4.68
CA PRO A 322 16.00 17.86 4.32
C PRO A 322 16.86 16.72 3.79
N GLY A 323 16.54 15.49 4.20
CA GLY A 323 17.30 14.28 3.86
C GLY A 323 18.61 14.10 4.62
N ALA A 324 19.26 15.17 5.09
CA ALA A 324 20.53 15.10 5.80
C ALA A 324 20.38 14.83 7.31
N TYR A 325 21.45 14.29 7.92
CA TYR A 325 21.56 14.16 9.36
C TYR A 325 21.73 15.54 10.02
N SER A 326 20.99 15.81 11.09
CA SER A 326 21.24 16.97 11.94
C SER A 326 21.61 16.55 13.36
N PRO A 327 22.73 17.08 13.90
CA PRO A 327 23.14 16.76 15.26
C PRO A 327 22.23 17.46 16.31
N PHE A 328 21.39 18.40 15.86
CA PHE A 328 20.42 19.10 16.70
C PHE A 328 19.07 18.38 16.78
N GLU A 329 18.81 17.35 15.98
CA GLU A 329 17.54 16.61 16.06
C GLU A 329 17.35 15.95 17.42
N ALA A 330 16.18 16.17 18.01
CA ALA A 330 15.73 15.53 19.24
C ALA A 330 15.17 14.14 18.93
N LYS A 331 15.97 13.12 19.25
CA LYS A 331 15.79 11.69 18.95
C LYS A 331 14.92 10.98 20.00
N ASN A 332 13.99 11.73 20.58
CA ASN A 332 13.23 11.33 21.76
C ASN A 332 11.72 11.46 21.58
N ASN A 333 11.26 11.84 20.39
CA ASN A 333 9.84 11.93 20.05
C ASN A 333 9.48 10.80 19.09
N TYR A 334 8.44 10.04 19.39
CA TYR A 334 8.03 8.86 18.62
C TYR A 334 6.57 9.00 18.20
N PRO A 335 6.18 8.47 17.03
CA PRO A 335 4.80 8.51 16.58
C PRO A 335 3.90 7.69 17.50
N VAL A 336 2.69 8.18 17.75
CA VAL A 336 1.68 7.43 18.51
C VAL A 336 0.95 6.49 17.54
N PRO A 337 0.87 5.17 17.83
CA PRO A 337 0.14 4.22 17.01
C PRO A 337 -1.32 4.63 16.82
N ALA A 338 -1.87 4.41 15.62
CA ALA A 338 -3.26 4.71 15.34
C ALA A 338 -4.19 3.93 16.28
N GLY A 339 -5.24 4.57 16.79
CA GLY A 339 -6.21 3.93 17.69
C GLY A 339 -5.77 3.82 19.17
N THR A 340 -4.60 4.37 19.53
CA THR A 340 -4.12 4.42 20.93
C THR A 340 -5.15 5.11 21.84
N GLN A 341 -5.58 4.41 22.90
CA GLN A 341 -6.60 4.90 23.83
C GLN A 341 -5.99 5.84 24.91
N PRO A 342 -6.79 6.76 25.53
CA PRO A 342 -6.30 7.69 26.55
C PRO A 342 -5.64 7.07 27.79
N ASN A 343 -5.90 5.78 28.05
CA ASN A 343 -5.33 5.01 29.15
C ASN A 343 -4.06 4.23 28.74
N ALA A 344 -3.45 4.59 27.61
CA ALA A 344 -2.23 3.93 27.13
C ALA A 344 -1.08 4.05 28.15
N SER A 345 -0.37 2.94 28.29
CA SER A 345 0.90 2.82 28.99
C SER A 345 2.01 2.61 27.96
N PHE A 346 3.15 3.22 28.23
CA PHE A 346 4.34 3.16 27.38
C PHE A 346 5.48 2.61 28.21
N THR A 347 6.14 1.58 27.70
CA THR A 347 7.21 0.88 28.41
C THR A 347 8.31 0.47 27.45
N VAL A 348 9.56 0.38 27.94
CA VAL A 348 10.64 -0.25 27.19
C VAL A 348 10.67 -1.74 27.53
N THR A 349 10.70 -2.60 26.51
CA THR A 349 10.77 -4.06 26.67
C THR A 349 11.89 -4.63 25.80
N THR A 350 12.31 -5.86 26.10
CA THR A 350 13.21 -6.62 25.20
C THR A 350 12.42 -7.41 24.16
N ARG A 351 12.95 -7.57 22.93
CA ARG A 351 12.27 -8.38 21.87
C ARG A 351 12.06 -9.84 22.29
N ASP A 352 12.90 -10.34 23.21
CA ASP A 352 12.85 -11.73 23.70
C ASP A 352 12.12 -11.90 25.04
N THR A 353 11.11 -11.07 25.33
CA THR A 353 10.17 -11.19 26.46
C THR A 353 10.73 -10.92 27.86
N SER A 354 10.86 -9.64 28.20
CA SER A 354 10.70 -9.15 29.58
C SER A 354 10.51 -7.62 29.57
N ASN A 355 9.50 -7.13 30.30
CA ASN A 355 9.45 -5.71 30.67
C ASN A 355 10.67 -5.42 31.54
N VAL A 356 11.59 -4.62 31.03
CA VAL A 356 12.74 -4.17 31.80
C VAL A 356 12.58 -2.67 32.00
N ASP A 357 12.20 -2.28 33.21
CA ASP A 357 12.11 -0.87 33.58
C ASP A 357 13.53 -0.29 33.75
N TYR A 358 14.01 0.36 32.71
CA TYR A 358 15.31 1.05 32.67
C TYR A 358 15.23 2.50 33.16
N GLY A 359 14.15 2.92 33.84
CA GLY A 359 14.04 4.28 34.38
C GLY A 359 13.76 5.34 33.31
N TYR A 360 13.00 4.97 32.27
CA TYR A 360 12.52 5.90 31.25
C TYR A 360 11.15 6.49 31.64
N THR A 361 10.97 7.78 31.38
CA THR A 361 9.69 8.47 31.54
C THR A 361 9.09 8.75 30.17
N PHE A 362 7.80 8.48 30.03
CA PHE A 362 7.03 8.72 28.81
C PHE A 362 6.03 9.83 29.04
N THR A 363 6.02 10.84 28.17
CA THR A 363 5.09 11.97 28.23
C THR A 363 4.21 11.97 26.99
N TRP A 364 2.90 11.81 27.21
CA TRP A 364 1.89 11.84 26.16
C TRP A 364 0.58 12.40 26.68
N SER A 365 -0.18 13.06 25.80
CA SER A 365 -1.52 13.54 26.06
C SER A 365 -2.45 13.10 24.92
N PRO A 366 -3.70 12.69 25.22
CA PRO A 366 -4.67 12.32 24.18
C PRO A 366 -4.84 13.43 23.14
N GLY A 367 -4.80 13.06 21.86
CA GLY A 367 -4.88 13.99 20.73
C GLY A 367 -3.53 14.41 20.14
N ASN A 368 -2.41 14.18 20.84
CA ASN A 368 -1.08 14.35 20.26
C ASN A 368 -0.74 13.17 19.34
N THR A 369 -0.08 13.47 18.22
CA THR A 369 0.40 12.48 17.24
C THR A 369 1.74 11.85 17.62
N TYR A 370 2.35 12.31 18.72
CA TYR A 370 3.65 11.84 19.20
C TYR A 370 3.69 11.79 20.73
N PHE A 371 4.60 10.98 21.26
CA PHE A 371 4.97 10.95 22.68
C PHE A 371 6.47 11.18 22.82
N THR A 372 6.88 11.70 23.98
CA THR A 372 8.29 12.00 24.27
C THR A 372 8.84 11.04 25.31
N VAL A 373 10.05 10.53 25.09
CA VAL A 373 10.78 9.64 25.99
C VAL A 373 11.93 10.43 26.64
N THR A 374 12.08 10.32 27.96
CA THR A 374 13.22 10.88 28.69
C THR A 374 13.86 9.81 29.57
N ALA A 375 15.19 9.84 29.68
CA ALA A 375 15.92 8.95 30.57
C ALA A 375 16.22 9.66 31.90
N ALA A 376 16.09 8.96 33.03
CA ALA A 376 16.30 9.53 34.35
C ALA A 376 17.77 9.97 34.62
N ASP A 377 18.74 9.38 33.94
CA ASP A 377 20.17 9.62 34.12
C ASP A 377 20.80 10.54 33.06
N ASN A 378 20.11 10.82 31.95
CA ASN A 378 20.70 11.53 30.81
C ASN A 378 20.51 13.06 30.84
N SER A 379 20.98 13.69 31.92
CA SER A 379 20.93 15.16 32.07
C SER A 379 21.77 15.95 31.05
N LEU A 380 22.72 15.29 30.38
CA LEU A 380 23.61 15.92 29.39
C LEU A 380 22.99 15.96 27.99
N TYR A 381 22.15 14.98 27.63
CA TYR A 381 21.52 14.86 26.30
C TYR A 381 20.03 14.53 26.40
N PRO A 382 19.18 15.48 26.88
CA PRO A 382 17.75 15.22 27.10
C PRO A 382 16.99 14.82 25.83
N GLY A 383 17.50 15.19 24.65
CA GLY A 383 16.96 14.80 23.35
C GLY A 383 17.43 13.42 22.84
N ILE A 384 18.21 12.65 23.60
CA ILE A 384 18.82 11.38 23.14
C ILE A 384 18.67 10.29 24.22
N PRO A 385 17.45 9.81 24.50
CA PRO A 385 17.13 9.03 25.69
C PRO A 385 17.93 7.73 25.79
N PHE A 386 18.25 7.08 24.67
CA PHE A 386 18.95 5.80 24.65
C PHE A 386 20.46 5.93 24.46
N HIS A 387 21.03 7.14 24.62
CA HIS A 387 22.48 7.37 24.46
C HIS A 387 23.32 6.46 25.36
N ALA A 388 22.94 6.33 26.64
CA ALA A 388 23.65 5.49 27.61
C ALA A 388 23.30 3.99 27.52
N ALA A 389 22.28 3.63 26.74
CA ALA A 389 21.84 2.24 26.58
C ALA A 389 22.76 1.44 25.65
N THR A 390 23.63 2.11 24.89
CA THR A 390 24.59 1.52 23.96
C THR A 390 25.98 2.10 24.14
N THR A 391 27.00 1.32 23.79
CA THR A 391 28.40 1.79 23.75
C THR A 391 28.70 2.63 22.51
N ASN A 392 27.86 2.51 21.47
CA ASN A 392 27.94 3.29 20.24
C ASN A 392 26.54 3.83 19.87
N PRO A 393 26.18 5.07 20.29
CA PRO A 393 24.89 5.67 19.97
C PRO A 393 24.69 5.87 18.46
N GLY A 394 25.77 5.90 17.68
CA GLY A 394 25.71 6.01 16.23
C GLY A 394 24.97 4.85 15.57
N ASP A 395 25.01 3.65 16.16
CA ASP A 395 24.35 2.46 15.62
C ASP A 395 22.81 2.53 15.69
N LEU A 396 22.26 3.43 16.53
CA LEU A 396 20.81 3.65 16.65
C LEU A 396 20.35 4.91 15.90
N TYR A 397 21.17 5.95 15.89
CA TYR A 397 20.73 7.30 15.56
C TYR A 397 21.34 7.87 14.28
N LEU A 398 22.37 7.24 13.70
CA LEU A 398 22.93 7.68 12.43
C LEU A 398 22.21 7.03 11.24
N PRO A 399 22.12 7.71 10.09
CA PRO A 399 21.53 7.15 8.87
C PRO A 399 22.27 5.92 8.33
N ASN A 400 23.53 5.72 8.71
CA ASN A 400 24.38 4.59 8.31
C ASN A 400 25.09 4.03 9.56
N PRO A 401 24.42 3.18 10.36
CA PRO A 401 25.05 2.51 11.49
C PRO A 401 26.19 1.63 10.98
N SER A 402 27.25 1.46 11.78
CA SER A 402 28.43 0.72 11.33
C SER A 402 28.05 -0.72 10.90
N SER A 403 28.46 -1.15 9.69
CA SER A 403 28.08 -2.43 9.05
C SER A 403 28.53 -3.70 9.80
N THR A 404 29.23 -3.53 10.91
CA THR A 404 29.44 -4.56 11.92
C THR A 404 28.77 -4.07 13.21
N PRO A 405 27.49 -4.40 13.48
CA PRO A 405 26.92 -4.13 14.79
C PRO A 405 27.86 -4.75 15.81
N SER A 406 28.48 -3.92 16.64
CA SER A 406 29.44 -4.38 17.62
C SER A 406 28.71 -5.16 18.72
N SER A 407 28.40 -6.43 18.45
CA SER A 407 28.12 -7.48 19.44
C SER A 407 27.20 -7.07 20.61
N ALA A 408 26.12 -6.33 20.35
CA ALA A 408 24.95 -6.14 21.22
C ALA A 408 24.01 -5.15 20.53
N THR A 409 23.36 -5.56 19.44
CA THR A 409 22.17 -4.84 18.95
C THR A 409 21.24 -4.68 20.15
N LEU A 410 20.94 -3.44 20.51
CA LEU A 410 19.98 -3.10 21.56
C LEU A 410 18.73 -3.95 21.36
N ASN A 411 18.57 -4.98 22.19
CA ASN A 411 17.41 -5.86 22.14
C ASN A 411 16.27 -5.16 22.88
N LEU A 412 15.95 -3.93 22.49
CA LEU A 412 14.99 -3.06 23.14
C LEU A 412 14.02 -2.49 22.12
N GLU A 413 12.78 -2.31 22.54
CA GLU A 413 11.70 -1.70 21.78
C GLU A 413 10.74 -0.97 22.73
N ILE A 414 9.91 -0.08 22.20
CA ILE A 414 8.88 0.60 22.97
C ILE A 414 7.56 -0.15 22.76
N LEU A 415 7.02 -0.71 23.84
CA LEU A 415 5.68 -1.28 23.88
C LEU A 415 4.68 -0.20 24.28
N VAL A 416 3.70 0.03 23.42
CA VAL A 416 2.51 0.84 23.70
C VAL A 416 1.35 -0.12 23.95
N ARG A 417 0.82 -0.12 25.17
CA ARG A 417 -0.32 -0.96 25.55
C ARG A 417 -1.47 -0.08 26.02
N SER A 418 -2.65 -0.26 25.44
CA SER A 418 -3.85 0.46 25.84
C SER A 418 -5.06 -0.47 25.94
N TYR A 419 -6.08 -0.06 26.70
CA TYR A 419 -7.25 -0.91 26.94
C TYR A 419 -8.53 -0.21 26.48
N THR A 420 -9.45 -0.95 25.86
CA THR A 420 -10.76 -0.38 25.56
C THR A 420 -11.56 -0.06 26.83
N THR A 421 -12.41 0.96 26.74
CA THR A 421 -13.27 1.37 27.86
C THR A 421 -14.28 0.27 28.15
N GLN A 422 -14.36 -0.14 29.42
CA GLN A 422 -15.26 -1.20 29.88
C GLN A 422 -16.73 -0.77 29.73
N THR A 423 -17.48 -1.45 28.87
CA THR A 423 -18.92 -1.19 28.67
C THR A 423 -19.81 -2.20 29.41
N VAL A 424 -19.31 -3.40 29.72
CA VAL A 424 -20.08 -4.45 30.44
C VAL A 424 -19.12 -5.33 31.28
N THR A 425 -19.59 -5.79 32.44
CA THR A 425 -18.78 -6.51 33.44
C THR A 425 -18.74 -8.03 33.26
N ASN A 426 -19.60 -8.63 32.42
CA ASN A 426 -19.71 -10.10 32.27
C ASN A 426 -19.74 -10.57 30.80
N SER A 427 -19.46 -9.71 29.83
CA SER A 427 -19.46 -10.08 28.42
C SER A 427 -18.41 -9.32 27.63
N ILE A 428 -18.00 -9.92 26.52
CA ILE A 428 -17.04 -9.36 25.57
C ILE A 428 -17.81 -8.92 24.32
N ASN A 429 -17.58 -7.68 23.85
CA ASN A 429 -18.13 -7.23 22.57
C ASN A 429 -17.16 -7.53 21.43
N LEU A 430 -17.51 -8.48 20.57
CA LEU A 430 -16.70 -8.85 19.40
C LEU A 430 -17.10 -8.09 18.13
N GLY A 431 -18.25 -7.43 18.13
CA GLY A 431 -18.86 -6.85 16.92
C GLY A 431 -19.67 -7.89 16.14
N THR A 432 -20.30 -7.50 15.02
CA THR A 432 -21.15 -8.36 14.18
C THR A 432 -20.41 -8.90 12.94
N GLY A 433 -21.01 -9.84 12.22
CA GLY A 433 -20.44 -10.45 11.01
C GLY A 433 -19.43 -11.58 11.27
N ILE A 434 -19.35 -12.04 12.52
CA ILE A 434 -18.52 -13.18 12.95
C ILE A 434 -19.27 -14.48 12.68
N LEU A 435 -18.54 -15.50 12.23
CA LEU A 435 -19.03 -16.86 12.09
C LEU A 435 -19.15 -17.52 13.46
N PRO A 436 -20.36 -17.73 14.02
CA PRO A 436 -20.52 -18.10 15.43
C PRO A 436 -19.84 -19.43 15.80
N GLY A 437 -19.84 -20.40 14.89
CA GLY A 437 -19.21 -21.71 15.09
C GLY A 437 -17.68 -21.73 14.97
N SER A 438 -17.06 -20.60 14.66
CA SER A 438 -15.60 -20.46 14.54
C SER A 438 -14.92 -19.93 15.81
N ILE A 439 -15.72 -19.47 16.79
CA ILE A 439 -15.20 -18.81 17.98
C ILE A 439 -14.55 -19.85 18.88
N THR A 440 -13.28 -19.63 19.18
CA THR A 440 -12.53 -20.35 20.20
C THR A 440 -12.07 -19.37 21.26
N VAL A 441 -12.23 -19.77 22.53
CA VAL A 441 -11.89 -18.93 23.67
C VAL A 441 -10.92 -19.68 24.57
N THR A 442 -9.80 -19.04 24.88
CA THR A 442 -8.90 -19.45 25.96
C THR A 442 -8.94 -18.40 27.06
N ARG A 443 -8.89 -18.85 28.31
CA ARG A 443 -8.75 -18.03 29.51
C ARG A 443 -7.56 -18.54 30.29
N ASN A 444 -6.57 -17.69 30.51
CA ASN A 444 -5.31 -18.01 31.17
C ASN A 444 -4.65 -19.27 30.55
N GLY A 445 -4.67 -19.34 29.21
CA GLY A 445 -4.16 -20.48 28.43
C GLY A 445 -5.01 -21.76 28.47
N GLN A 446 -6.17 -21.76 29.14
CA GLN A 446 -7.08 -22.91 29.20
C GLN A 446 -8.32 -22.67 28.35
N SER A 447 -8.75 -23.65 27.56
CA SER A 447 -9.97 -23.51 26.75
C SER A 447 -11.21 -23.32 27.63
N VAL A 448 -12.09 -22.39 27.26
CA VAL A 448 -13.38 -22.13 27.93
C VAL A 448 -14.50 -22.79 27.13
N PRO A 449 -14.96 -23.99 27.52
CA PRO A 449 -16.08 -24.65 26.85
C PRO A 449 -17.40 -23.94 27.19
N GLY A 450 -18.29 -23.80 26.21
CA GLY A 450 -19.65 -23.31 26.43
C GLY A 450 -19.84 -21.79 26.31
N ALA A 451 -18.85 -21.06 25.77
CA ALA A 451 -19.05 -19.66 25.41
C ALA A 451 -20.12 -19.54 24.31
N THR A 452 -21.06 -18.60 24.46
CA THR A 452 -22.16 -18.36 23.54
C THR A 452 -22.08 -16.96 22.96
N TYR A 453 -22.12 -16.87 21.64
CA TYR A 453 -22.08 -15.60 20.91
C TYR A 453 -23.45 -15.28 20.32
N ASP A 454 -23.91 -14.04 20.52
CA ASP A 454 -25.11 -13.50 19.90
C ASP A 454 -24.74 -12.71 18.63
N PRO A 455 -25.07 -13.21 17.42
CA PRO A 455 -24.73 -12.56 16.16
C PRO A 455 -25.42 -11.21 15.94
N GLN A 456 -26.54 -10.95 16.62
CA GLN A 456 -27.31 -9.70 16.47
C GLN A 456 -26.69 -8.57 17.30
N SER A 457 -26.34 -8.85 18.57
CA SER A 457 -25.71 -7.86 19.44
C SER A 457 -24.18 -7.80 19.32
N GLY A 458 -23.55 -8.84 18.75
CA GLY A 458 -22.10 -8.99 18.68
C GLY A 458 -21.45 -9.31 20.03
N THR A 459 -22.23 -9.85 20.97
CA THR A 459 -21.79 -10.08 22.36
C THR A 459 -21.44 -11.55 22.57
N LEU A 460 -20.26 -11.81 23.14
CA LEU A 460 -19.80 -13.12 23.61
C LEU A 460 -19.99 -13.22 25.13
N ASP A 461 -20.81 -14.17 25.55
CA ASP A 461 -20.97 -14.59 26.95
C ASP A 461 -20.13 -15.84 27.20
N LEU A 462 -19.26 -15.81 28.22
CA LEU A 462 -18.42 -16.95 28.57
C LEU A 462 -19.13 -17.98 29.46
N GLY A 463 -20.33 -17.67 29.95
CA GLY A 463 -21.07 -18.49 30.93
C GLY A 463 -20.42 -18.52 32.32
N VAL A 464 -19.31 -17.82 32.51
CA VAL A 464 -18.55 -17.70 33.76
C VAL A 464 -18.17 -16.24 34.01
N PRO A 465 -18.07 -15.79 35.28
CA PRO A 465 -17.61 -14.45 35.59
C PRO A 465 -16.20 -14.17 35.05
N ILE A 466 -16.01 -12.96 34.53
CA ILE A 466 -14.74 -12.42 34.03
C ILE A 466 -14.14 -11.55 35.14
N PHE A 467 -12.91 -11.85 35.56
CA PHE A 467 -12.15 -11.07 36.54
C PHE A 467 -11.12 -10.20 35.83
N ASP A 468 -10.80 -9.04 36.41
CA ASP A 468 -9.81 -8.10 35.84
C ASP A 468 -8.41 -8.70 35.64
N SER A 469 -8.09 -9.79 36.35
CA SER A 469 -6.82 -10.51 36.23
C SER A 469 -6.80 -11.58 35.14
N ASP A 470 -7.94 -11.89 34.51
CA ASP A 470 -7.99 -12.90 33.46
C ASP A 470 -7.31 -12.39 32.19
N GLU A 471 -6.59 -13.26 31.51
CA GLU A 471 -6.15 -13.09 30.14
C GLU A 471 -7.03 -13.98 29.26
N ILE A 472 -7.76 -13.39 28.33
CA ILE A 472 -8.73 -14.07 27.49
C ILE A 472 -8.36 -13.83 26.02
N ASP A 473 -8.07 -14.90 25.29
CA ASP A 473 -7.89 -14.83 23.84
C ASP A 473 -9.14 -15.35 23.17
N VAL A 474 -9.67 -14.55 22.25
CA VAL A 474 -10.82 -14.93 21.42
C VAL A 474 -10.37 -14.97 19.98
N THR A 475 -10.33 -16.16 19.40
CA THR A 475 -10.04 -16.36 17.98
C THR A 475 -11.33 -16.70 17.26
N TYR A 476 -11.64 -16.00 16.17
CA TYR A 476 -12.87 -16.18 15.41
C TYR A 476 -12.68 -15.86 13.93
N GLN A 477 -13.55 -16.37 13.08
CA GLN A 477 -13.59 -16.06 11.66
C GLN A 477 -14.64 -15.00 11.36
N LYS A 478 -14.29 -14.05 10.50
CA LYS A 478 -15.16 -13.01 9.98
C LYS A 478 -15.22 -13.14 8.46
N GLN A 479 -16.40 -12.95 7.89
CA GLN A 479 -16.51 -12.89 6.43
C GLN A 479 -15.95 -11.57 5.92
N ASN A 480 -15.09 -11.62 4.92
CA ASN A 480 -14.63 -10.41 4.23
C ASN A 480 -15.73 -9.92 3.29
N GLN A 481 -15.90 -8.59 3.24
CA GLN A 481 -16.84 -7.99 2.30
C GLN A 481 -16.11 -7.69 0.99
N PHE A 482 -16.66 -8.18 -0.13
CA PHE A 482 -16.28 -7.80 -1.51
C PHE A 482 -14.89 -8.22 -2.01
N GLN A 483 -14.34 -9.31 -1.48
CA GLN A 483 -13.08 -9.90 -1.96
C GLN A 483 -13.36 -11.20 -2.74
N THR A 484 -12.40 -11.64 -3.55
CA THR A 484 -12.54 -12.90 -4.29
C THR A 484 -12.53 -14.06 -3.31
N PRO A 485 -13.53 -14.98 -3.31
CA PRO A 485 -13.52 -16.14 -2.42
C PRO A 485 -12.23 -16.96 -2.55
N THR A 486 -11.73 -17.46 -1.42
CA THR A 486 -10.47 -18.22 -1.35
C THR A 486 -10.61 -19.56 -0.64
N ASP A 487 -11.69 -19.75 0.13
CA ASP A 487 -11.88 -20.91 0.99
C ASP A 487 -13.02 -21.79 0.50
N LEU A 488 -12.81 -23.10 0.47
CA LEU A 488 -13.86 -24.09 0.27
C LEU A 488 -14.44 -24.51 1.62
N ARG A 489 -15.71 -24.21 1.84
CA ARG A 489 -16.51 -24.78 2.92
C ARG A 489 -17.36 -25.94 2.41
N LEU A 490 -17.29 -27.07 3.11
CA LEU A 490 -18.26 -28.16 3.00
C LEU A 490 -18.97 -28.32 4.34
N TYR A 491 -20.27 -28.61 4.29
CA TYR A 491 -21.07 -28.87 5.48
C TYR A 491 -22.12 -29.94 5.19
N GLN A 492 -22.28 -30.83 6.17
CA GLN A 492 -23.35 -31.81 6.21
C GLN A 492 -24.05 -31.71 7.56
N GLY A 493 -25.39 -31.67 7.54
CA GLY A 493 -26.21 -31.69 8.74
C GLY A 493 -27.28 -32.77 8.62
N ASN A 494 -27.53 -33.52 9.68
CA ASN A 494 -28.55 -34.56 9.70
C ASN A 494 -29.45 -34.36 10.91
N HIS A 495 -30.76 -34.54 10.74
CA HIS A 495 -31.76 -34.54 11.79
C HIS A 495 -32.57 -35.82 11.68
N PHE A 496 -32.77 -36.51 12.80
CA PHE A 496 -33.54 -37.75 12.89
C PHE A 496 -34.60 -37.62 13.98
N ASP A 497 -35.86 -37.84 13.62
CA ASP A 497 -36.93 -38.10 14.58
C ASP A 497 -36.95 -39.60 14.89
N LEU A 498 -36.44 -39.96 16.07
CA LEU A 498 -36.33 -41.36 16.50
C LEU A 498 -37.65 -41.90 17.06
N GLY A 499 -38.70 -41.07 17.11
CA GLY A 499 -39.98 -41.38 17.72
C GLY A 499 -39.95 -41.31 19.25
N GLY A 500 -41.15 -41.22 19.83
CA GLY A 500 -41.31 -41.10 21.29
C GLY A 500 -40.80 -39.77 21.87
N GLY A 501 -40.79 -38.70 21.06
CA GLY A 501 -40.33 -37.37 21.47
C GLY A 501 -38.81 -37.24 21.59
N GLN A 502 -38.06 -38.05 20.81
CA GLN A 502 -36.60 -38.04 20.78
C GLN A 502 -36.09 -37.58 19.42
N THR A 503 -35.08 -36.72 19.42
CA THR A 503 -34.42 -36.22 18.22
C THR A 503 -32.91 -36.43 18.32
N LEU A 504 -32.30 -36.83 17.22
CA LEU A 504 -30.84 -36.92 17.08
C LEU A 504 -30.42 -36.02 15.93
N GLU A 505 -29.45 -35.15 16.17
CA GLU A 505 -28.80 -34.36 15.15
C GLU A 505 -27.32 -34.69 15.09
N THR A 506 -26.77 -34.73 13.88
CA THR A 506 -25.33 -34.76 13.65
C THR A 506 -24.95 -33.67 12.66
N ALA A 507 -23.74 -33.16 12.77
CA ALA A 507 -23.22 -32.19 11.83
C ALA A 507 -21.72 -32.38 11.62
N GLU A 508 -21.27 -32.16 10.40
CA GLU A 508 -19.88 -32.17 9.99
C GLU A 508 -19.56 -30.91 9.19
N SER A 509 -18.40 -30.31 9.43
CA SER A 509 -17.91 -29.15 8.68
C SER A 509 -16.46 -29.34 8.24
N PHE A 510 -16.15 -28.78 7.08
CA PHE A 510 -14.81 -28.70 6.51
C PHE A 510 -14.59 -27.31 5.96
N LEU A 511 -13.44 -26.71 6.24
CA LEU A 511 -13.01 -25.44 5.67
C LEU A 511 -11.55 -25.57 5.23
N TRP A 512 -11.24 -25.15 4.02
CA TRP A 512 -9.88 -25.24 3.48
C TRP A 512 -9.60 -24.17 2.44
N ASN A 513 -8.44 -23.51 2.52
CA ASN A 513 -8.03 -22.54 1.52
C ASN A 513 -7.64 -23.23 0.21
N LEU A 514 -8.16 -22.77 -0.92
CA LEU A 514 -7.86 -23.30 -2.25
C LEU A 514 -6.96 -22.38 -3.10
N GLN A 515 -6.60 -21.20 -2.59
CA GLN A 515 -5.81 -20.24 -3.36
C GLN A 515 -4.36 -20.72 -3.49
N GLN A 516 -3.93 -20.94 -4.73
CA GLN A 516 -2.54 -21.25 -5.04
C GLN A 516 -1.69 -19.98 -4.93
N ASN A 517 -0.50 -20.08 -4.30
CA ASN A 517 0.46 -18.98 -4.10
C ASN A 517 0.01 -17.84 -3.18
N ARG A 518 -0.99 -18.06 -2.31
CA ARG A 518 -1.21 -17.16 -1.17
C ARG A 518 -0.14 -17.46 -0.13
N PHE A 519 0.64 -16.45 0.24
CA PHE A 519 1.51 -16.54 1.41
C PHE A 519 0.78 -16.01 2.64
N THR A 520 1.02 -16.62 3.78
CA THR A 520 0.60 -16.11 5.09
C THR A 520 1.77 -15.41 5.79
N THR A 521 1.52 -14.30 6.46
CA THR A 521 2.56 -13.58 7.25
C THR A 521 2.49 -13.92 8.74
N SER A 522 1.29 -14.25 9.22
CA SER A 522 0.98 -14.62 10.60
C SER A 522 0.14 -15.90 10.69
N ASP A 523 0.23 -16.56 11.84
CA ASP A 523 -0.56 -17.77 12.10
C ASP A 523 -2.05 -17.42 12.12
N GLY A 524 -2.89 -18.24 11.51
CA GLY A 524 -4.33 -18.03 11.46
C GLY A 524 -4.83 -17.20 10.28
N GLU A 525 -3.97 -16.68 9.40
CA GLU A 525 -4.44 -15.92 8.22
C GLU A 525 -5.29 -16.76 7.24
N ALA A 526 -5.07 -18.07 7.18
CA ALA A 526 -5.77 -18.98 6.27
C ALA A 526 -5.96 -20.37 6.90
N PRO A 527 -6.72 -20.50 8.00
CA PRO A 527 -6.78 -21.75 8.74
C PRO A 527 -7.59 -22.80 7.98
N GLY A 528 -7.17 -24.05 8.11
CA GLY A 528 -7.99 -25.20 7.73
C GLY A 528 -8.72 -25.74 8.95
N SER A 529 -9.98 -26.15 8.82
CA SER A 529 -10.68 -26.78 9.94
C SER A 529 -11.58 -27.94 9.52
N ILE A 530 -11.70 -28.92 10.41
CA ILE A 530 -12.66 -30.02 10.32
C ILE A 530 -13.40 -30.10 11.65
N GLY A 531 -14.72 -30.00 11.63
CA GLY A 531 -15.56 -30.07 12.82
C GLY A 531 -16.59 -31.18 12.73
N SER A 532 -16.98 -31.73 13.87
CA SER A 532 -18.12 -32.64 14.00
C SER A 532 -18.87 -32.39 15.30
N ALA A 533 -20.20 -32.52 15.28
CA ALA A 533 -21.06 -32.37 16.44
C ALA A 533 -22.21 -33.38 16.43
N VAL A 534 -22.66 -33.76 17.62
CA VAL A 534 -23.83 -34.63 17.85
C VAL A 534 -24.68 -34.04 18.98
N LEU A 535 -25.98 -33.94 18.73
CA LEU A 535 -26.97 -33.48 19.70
C LEU A 535 -28.10 -34.51 19.79
N TRP A 536 -28.27 -35.13 20.95
CA TRP A 536 -29.36 -36.05 21.22
C TRP A 536 -30.26 -35.47 22.30
N GLN A 537 -31.53 -35.29 21.98
CA GLN A 537 -32.53 -34.75 22.91
C GLN A 537 -33.72 -35.68 23.01
N GLY A 538 -34.40 -35.63 24.15
CA GLY A 538 -35.63 -36.37 24.30
C GLY A 538 -36.46 -35.94 25.50
N LYS A 539 -37.74 -36.28 25.45
CA LYS A 539 -38.69 -36.06 26.54
C LYS A 539 -39.54 -37.31 26.78
N LYS A 540 -39.63 -37.74 28.04
CA LYS A 540 -40.50 -38.84 28.47
C LYS A 540 -41.21 -38.47 29.77
N GLY A 541 -42.50 -38.14 29.66
CA GLY A 541 -43.29 -37.64 30.80
C GLY A 541 -42.75 -36.28 31.29
N PRO A 542 -42.47 -36.11 32.59
CA PRO A 542 -41.91 -34.86 33.13
C PRO A 542 -40.39 -34.72 32.89
N TRP A 543 -39.70 -35.77 32.44
CA TRP A 543 -38.25 -35.78 32.25
C TRP A 543 -37.88 -35.35 30.84
N ALA A 544 -36.92 -34.44 30.73
CA ALA A 544 -36.26 -34.06 29.48
C ALA A 544 -34.74 -34.24 29.63
N TRP A 545 -34.07 -34.64 28.56
CA TRP A 545 -32.62 -34.79 28.52
C TRP A 545 -32.04 -34.20 27.23
N SER A 546 -30.78 -33.80 27.30
CA SER A 546 -29.97 -33.34 26.17
C SER A 546 -28.53 -33.80 26.38
N LEU A 547 -27.95 -34.43 25.36
CA LEU A 547 -26.53 -34.74 25.26
C LEU A 547 -25.99 -33.99 24.04
N ASN A 548 -25.01 -33.12 24.26
CA ASN A 548 -24.31 -32.40 23.20
C ASN A 548 -22.82 -32.73 23.28
N THR A 549 -22.23 -33.16 22.17
CA THR A 549 -20.80 -33.41 22.05
C THR A 549 -20.30 -32.87 20.72
N SER A 550 -19.13 -32.25 20.72
CA SER A 550 -18.48 -31.74 19.52
C SER A 550 -16.96 -31.93 19.61
N GLY A 551 -16.32 -31.95 18.44
CA GLY A 551 -14.87 -32.00 18.32
C GLY A 551 -14.44 -31.34 17.02
N ALA A 552 -13.28 -30.69 17.04
CA ALA A 552 -12.71 -30.07 15.85
C ALA A 552 -11.18 -30.25 15.81
N ALA A 553 -10.65 -30.30 14.60
CA ALA A 553 -9.22 -30.20 14.32
C ALA A 553 -9.00 -28.93 13.49
N ILE A 554 -8.06 -28.09 13.92
CA ILE A 554 -7.73 -26.82 13.28
C ILE A 554 -6.25 -26.86 12.89
N LEU A 555 -5.97 -26.49 11.65
CA LEU A 555 -4.64 -26.22 11.14
C LEU A 555 -4.50 -24.70 11.01
N ALA A 556 -3.48 -24.11 11.64
CA ALA A 556 -3.29 -22.66 11.66
C ALA A 556 -3.12 -22.04 10.26
N ASP A 557 -2.55 -22.80 9.32
CA ASP A 557 -2.38 -22.40 7.93
C ASP A 557 -2.57 -23.59 6.98
N SER A 558 -3.59 -23.50 6.13
CA SER A 558 -3.94 -24.50 5.11
C SER A 558 -3.32 -24.24 3.74
N THR A 559 -2.68 -23.09 3.52
CA THR A 559 -2.00 -22.74 2.25
C THR A 559 -0.70 -23.51 2.07
N GLY A 560 0.01 -23.77 3.17
CA GLY A 560 1.33 -24.40 3.17
C GLY A 560 2.49 -23.48 2.79
N TYR A 561 2.24 -22.18 2.58
CA TYR A 561 3.27 -21.19 2.22
C TYR A 561 3.27 -20.03 3.22
N ARG A 562 4.34 -19.92 4.01
CA ARG A 562 4.55 -18.80 4.92
C ARG A 562 5.56 -17.82 4.34
N GLU A 563 5.20 -16.55 4.27
CA GLU A 563 6.13 -15.47 3.94
C GLU A 563 7.04 -15.22 5.13
N ILE A 564 8.34 -15.18 4.87
CA ILE A 564 9.34 -14.83 5.87
C ILE A 564 9.89 -13.47 5.46
N ALA A 565 9.81 -12.48 6.35
CA ALA A 565 10.45 -11.17 6.21
C ALA A 565 10.07 -10.36 4.94
N GLY A 566 8.80 -10.42 4.51
CA GLY A 566 8.31 -9.51 3.45
C GLY A 566 8.95 -9.73 2.08
N LEU A 567 9.48 -10.93 1.80
CA LEU A 567 10.17 -11.28 0.55
C LEU A 567 9.31 -11.08 -0.72
N ASN A 568 8.00 -10.82 -0.59
CA ASN A 568 7.09 -10.54 -1.69
C ASN A 568 6.47 -9.13 -1.63
N SER A 569 6.90 -8.23 -0.73
CA SER A 569 6.44 -6.83 -0.77
C SER A 569 6.92 -6.19 -2.07
N GLY A 570 6.00 -5.95 -3.00
CA GLY A 570 6.30 -5.38 -4.32
C GLY A 570 6.95 -4.01 -4.23
N GLY A 571 7.83 -3.70 -5.20
CA GLY A 571 8.48 -2.39 -5.29
C GLY A 571 7.52 -1.26 -5.68
N ALA A 572 7.89 -0.02 -5.38
CA ALA A 572 7.17 1.17 -5.84
C ALA A 572 7.55 1.49 -7.30
N SER A 573 6.56 1.80 -8.14
CA SER A 573 6.77 2.25 -9.53
C SER A 573 6.38 3.71 -9.70
N ALA A 574 7.22 4.51 -10.36
CA ALA A 574 6.88 5.88 -10.72
C ALA A 574 5.77 5.88 -11.80
N ASN A 575 4.72 6.68 -11.60
CA ASN A 575 3.71 6.89 -12.63
C ASN A 575 4.26 7.86 -13.68
N LEU A 576 4.36 7.42 -14.93
CA LEU A 576 4.82 8.27 -16.03
C LEU A 576 3.63 9.05 -16.61
N SER A 577 3.56 10.34 -16.27
CA SER A 577 2.53 11.26 -16.75
C SER A 577 3.15 12.61 -17.09
N SER A 578 2.34 13.47 -17.70
CA SER A 578 2.73 14.85 -17.98
C SER A 578 2.93 15.68 -16.72
N ASP A 579 2.61 15.15 -15.53
CA ASP A 579 2.81 15.84 -14.24
C ASP A 579 4.06 15.36 -13.50
N THR A 580 4.62 14.21 -13.89
CA THR A 580 5.77 13.59 -13.23
C THR A 580 7.03 13.63 -14.06
N VAL A 581 6.93 13.76 -15.39
CA VAL A 581 8.05 13.77 -16.34
C VAL A 581 8.35 15.19 -16.80
N ARG A 582 9.63 15.60 -16.73
CA ARG A 582 10.14 16.93 -17.13
C ARG A 582 11.51 16.87 -17.79
N PRO A 583 11.90 17.94 -18.51
CA PRO A 583 13.31 18.21 -18.79
C PRO A 583 14.12 18.21 -17.49
N SER A 584 15.29 17.59 -17.51
CA SER A 584 16.17 17.59 -16.33
C SER A 584 16.91 18.93 -16.19
N ALA A 585 17.10 19.41 -14.96
CA ALA A 585 18.07 20.46 -14.66
C ALA A 585 19.50 20.01 -15.01
N ALA A 586 20.44 20.95 -15.12
CA ALA A 586 21.82 20.58 -15.39
C ALA A 586 22.34 19.67 -14.26
N PRO A 587 22.73 18.41 -14.57
CA PRO A 587 23.12 17.48 -13.53
C PRO A 587 24.41 18.00 -12.90
N GLY A 588 24.38 18.14 -11.58
CA GLY A 588 25.49 18.69 -10.82
C GLY A 588 26.74 17.86 -10.99
N SER A 589 27.88 18.54 -11.14
CA SER A 589 29.21 17.91 -11.03
C SER A 589 29.59 17.54 -9.59
N ILE A 590 28.65 17.66 -8.64
CA ILE A 590 28.88 17.36 -7.24
C ILE A 590 29.22 15.86 -7.18
N ALA A 591 30.50 15.57 -6.92
CA ALA A 591 30.90 14.29 -6.41
C ALA A 591 30.16 14.12 -5.09
N SER A 592 29.03 13.42 -5.13
CA SER A 592 28.38 13.04 -3.88
C SER A 592 29.34 12.15 -3.11
N THR A 593 29.31 12.25 -1.78
CA THR A 593 30.10 11.45 -0.84
C THR A 593 29.98 9.93 -1.07
N TYR A 594 29.04 9.49 -1.92
CA TYR A 594 28.70 8.09 -2.19
C TYR A 594 28.65 7.72 -3.68
N SER A 595 29.19 8.56 -4.58
CA SER A 595 29.28 8.26 -6.01
C SER A 595 30.48 7.35 -6.33
N ASN A 596 30.27 6.31 -7.15
CA ASN A 596 31.37 5.55 -7.77
C ASN A 596 31.84 6.14 -9.11
N SER A 597 31.15 7.16 -9.64
CA SER A 597 31.39 7.74 -10.96
C SER A 597 31.04 9.23 -10.97
N ALA A 598 32.07 10.09 -10.99
CA ALA A 598 31.88 11.50 -11.33
C ALA A 598 31.49 11.64 -12.81
N LEU A 599 30.65 12.62 -13.15
CA LEU A 599 30.37 12.92 -14.55
C LEU A 599 31.70 13.23 -15.30
N PRO A 600 31.86 12.77 -16.55
CA PRO A 600 33.13 12.81 -17.27
C PRO A 600 33.49 14.23 -17.74
N PHE A 601 32.52 15.15 -17.68
CA PHE A 601 32.67 16.57 -17.95
C PHE A 601 31.69 17.36 -17.05
N SER A 602 31.94 18.66 -16.88
CA SER A 602 31.02 19.55 -16.17
C SER A 602 29.75 19.77 -17.01
N ALA A 603 28.69 19.06 -16.68
CA ALA A 603 27.38 19.33 -17.24
C ALA A 603 26.85 20.66 -16.68
N THR A 604 26.46 21.55 -17.60
CA THR A 604 25.95 22.89 -17.33
C THR A 604 24.80 23.18 -18.29
N GLN A 605 24.07 24.26 -18.08
CA GLN A 605 23.02 24.62 -19.05
C GLN A 605 23.59 25.05 -20.40
N LEU A 606 24.84 25.51 -20.43
CA LEU A 606 25.55 25.98 -21.63
C LEU A 606 26.01 24.85 -22.55
N ASN A 607 26.00 23.60 -22.08
CA ASN A 607 26.30 22.42 -22.90
C ASN A 607 25.14 21.42 -22.94
N ARG A 608 23.91 21.88 -22.74
CA ARG A 608 22.71 21.06 -23.00
C ARG A 608 22.53 20.86 -24.51
N GLY A 609 22.33 19.62 -24.94
CA GLY A 609 21.94 19.25 -26.30
C GLY A 609 20.51 19.73 -26.62
N ALA A 610 20.21 19.94 -27.90
CA ALA A 610 18.84 20.25 -28.32
C ALA A 610 18.00 18.97 -28.21
N MET A 611 16.98 18.97 -27.35
CA MET A 611 16.08 17.81 -27.19
C MET A 611 14.92 17.91 -28.16
N ILE A 612 14.80 16.91 -29.04
CA ILE A 612 13.76 16.83 -30.05
C ILE A 612 12.44 16.45 -29.38
N TYR A 613 11.36 17.13 -29.76
CA TYR A 613 10.00 16.81 -29.34
C TYR A 613 9.20 16.17 -30.47
N ARG A 614 8.53 15.05 -30.18
CA ARG A 614 7.56 14.41 -31.08
C ARG A 614 6.21 14.32 -30.40
N ASP A 615 5.18 14.73 -31.13
CA ASP A 615 3.82 14.67 -30.62
C ASP A 615 3.19 13.32 -30.94
N TYR A 616 2.99 12.50 -29.91
CA TYR A 616 2.22 11.26 -29.99
C TYR A 616 0.78 11.44 -29.53
N TRP A 617 0.39 12.64 -29.09
CA TRP A 617 -0.98 12.90 -28.71
C TRP A 617 -1.85 13.07 -29.94
N SER A 618 -3.03 12.50 -29.88
CA SER A 618 -4.06 12.65 -30.91
C SER A 618 -5.40 12.84 -30.23
N THR A 619 -6.24 13.71 -30.77
CA THR A 619 -7.61 13.86 -30.29
C THR A 619 -8.52 13.08 -31.22
N ASP A 620 -9.31 12.17 -30.66
CA ASP A 620 -10.37 11.50 -31.41
C ASP A 620 -11.36 12.57 -31.90
N PRO A 621 -11.53 12.74 -33.22
CA PRO A 621 -12.35 13.80 -33.78
C PRO A 621 -13.86 13.65 -33.48
N LEU A 622 -14.32 12.48 -33.02
CA LEU A 622 -15.72 12.20 -32.68
C LEU A 622 -15.99 12.30 -31.18
N SER A 623 -15.09 11.78 -30.35
CA SER A 623 -15.28 11.76 -28.89
C SER A 623 -14.60 12.94 -28.16
N GLY A 624 -13.71 13.67 -28.82
CA GLY A 624 -12.87 14.69 -28.17
C GLY A 624 -11.83 14.09 -27.21
N THR A 625 -11.74 12.75 -27.13
CA THR A 625 -10.84 12.05 -26.22
C THR A 625 -9.40 12.23 -26.70
N VAL A 626 -8.54 12.69 -25.80
CA VAL A 626 -7.10 12.77 -26.03
C VAL A 626 -6.50 11.38 -25.81
N ASN A 627 -5.95 10.80 -26.87
CA ASN A 627 -5.31 9.49 -26.90
C ASN A 627 -3.81 9.65 -27.10
N LEU A 628 -3.03 8.87 -26.32
CA LEU A 628 -1.60 8.75 -26.52
C LEU A 628 -1.32 7.64 -27.54
N GLY A 629 -0.58 7.96 -28.60
CA GLY A 629 -0.20 7.02 -29.64
C GLY A 629 0.95 6.10 -29.22
N THR A 630 1.06 4.95 -29.90
CA THR A 630 2.18 4.02 -29.73
C THR A 630 3.43 4.51 -30.44
N GLY A 631 4.56 4.31 -29.76
CA GLY A 631 5.89 4.42 -30.33
C GLY A 631 6.17 3.36 -31.39
N GLY A 632 7.22 3.61 -32.17
CA GLY A 632 7.94 2.56 -32.88
C GLY A 632 9.27 2.27 -32.18
N SER A 633 9.97 1.21 -32.58
CA SER A 633 11.36 1.01 -32.14
C SER A 633 12.21 2.23 -32.54
N PRO A 634 13.22 2.62 -31.75
CA PRO A 634 14.09 3.74 -32.11
C PRO A 634 14.66 3.55 -33.54
N GLY A 635 14.54 4.55 -34.41
CA GLY A 635 14.92 4.47 -35.83
C GLY A 635 13.80 4.00 -36.78
N ASN A 636 12.64 3.62 -36.25
CA ASN A 636 11.42 3.28 -37.01
C ASN A 636 10.20 3.94 -36.35
N GLU A 637 10.28 5.25 -36.11
CA GLU A 637 9.23 6.00 -35.43
C GLU A 637 7.91 6.00 -36.23
N ASN A 638 6.79 6.16 -35.53
CA ASN A 638 5.48 6.34 -36.15
C ASN A 638 5.55 7.52 -37.15
N PRO A 639 5.28 7.30 -38.46
CA PRO A 639 5.42 8.35 -39.47
C PRO A 639 4.46 9.53 -39.27
N ASN A 640 3.43 9.37 -38.43
CA ASN A 640 2.50 10.45 -38.09
C ASN A 640 3.00 11.35 -36.94
N ALA A 641 4.02 10.92 -36.18
CA ALA A 641 4.64 11.71 -35.10
C ALA A 641 5.86 12.47 -35.64
N THR A 642 5.60 13.57 -36.36
CA THR A 642 6.65 14.40 -36.98
C THR A 642 7.42 15.18 -35.91
N PRO A 643 8.77 15.22 -35.95
CA PRO A 643 9.55 16.03 -35.04
C PRO A 643 9.20 17.51 -35.18
N LEU A 644 8.93 18.18 -34.06
CA LEU A 644 8.68 19.61 -34.02
C LEU A 644 10.00 20.38 -33.90
N PRO A 645 10.09 21.59 -34.49
CA PRO A 645 11.34 22.34 -34.55
C PRO A 645 11.77 22.83 -33.16
N TYR A 646 13.07 22.66 -32.88
CA TYR A 646 13.77 23.24 -31.74
C TYR A 646 14.29 24.64 -32.10
N GLY A 647 13.55 25.69 -31.73
CA GLY A 647 13.85 27.08 -32.08
C GLY A 647 12.98 28.07 -31.32
N SER A 648 13.01 29.37 -31.67
CA SER A 648 12.21 30.40 -30.98
C SER A 648 10.71 30.08 -31.04
N ASN A 649 10.07 29.90 -29.89
CA ASN A 649 8.69 29.42 -29.73
C ASN A 649 8.46 28.01 -30.36
N GLY A 650 9.51 27.20 -30.37
CA GLY A 650 9.51 25.79 -30.76
C GLY A 650 9.28 24.86 -29.58
N TRP A 651 9.40 23.55 -29.79
CA TRP A 651 9.13 22.53 -28.76
C TRP A 651 10.39 21.79 -28.34
N THR A 652 10.42 21.34 -27.09
CA THR A 652 11.52 20.57 -26.51
C THR A 652 11.03 19.31 -25.82
N GLY A 653 11.82 18.24 -25.91
CA GLY A 653 11.60 17.01 -25.16
C GLY A 653 11.82 17.20 -23.64
N PRO A 654 11.61 16.14 -22.82
CA PRO A 654 11.20 14.79 -23.21
C PRO A 654 9.76 14.72 -23.74
N TYR A 655 9.33 13.57 -24.24
CA TYR A 655 7.94 13.37 -24.67
C TYR A 655 7.39 12.02 -24.20
N LEU A 656 6.07 11.93 -24.08
CA LEU A 656 5.38 10.70 -23.71
C LEU A 656 4.95 9.93 -24.95
N LEU A 657 4.94 8.61 -24.84
CA LEU A 657 4.44 7.68 -25.87
C LEU A 657 3.97 6.38 -25.20
N LEU A 658 3.12 5.61 -25.87
CA LEU A 658 2.83 4.24 -25.44
C LEU A 658 3.90 3.27 -25.94
N GLY A 659 4.14 2.22 -25.15
CA GLY A 659 4.99 1.10 -25.50
C GLY A 659 4.62 0.40 -26.80
N TRP A 660 5.59 -0.35 -27.31
CA TRP A 660 5.42 -1.23 -28.46
C TRP A 660 5.90 -2.64 -28.11
N SER A 661 5.52 -3.61 -28.96
CA SER A 661 5.84 -5.03 -28.78
C SER A 661 5.22 -5.60 -27.50
N THR A 662 6.02 -6.04 -26.52
CA THR A 662 5.57 -6.65 -25.26
C THR A 662 5.14 -5.64 -24.20
N ARG A 663 5.30 -4.34 -24.45
CA ARG A 663 4.98 -3.24 -23.54
C ARG A 663 3.77 -2.46 -24.05
N THR A 664 2.79 -2.18 -23.19
CA THR A 664 1.57 -1.40 -23.52
C THR A 664 1.37 -0.17 -22.63
N ASP A 665 2.30 0.06 -21.72
CA ASP A 665 2.28 1.13 -20.74
C ASP A 665 2.97 2.40 -21.27
N ARG A 666 2.92 3.49 -20.49
CA ARG A 666 3.51 4.78 -20.87
C ARG A 666 5.03 4.72 -20.76
N LEU A 667 5.69 5.46 -21.65
CA LEU A 667 7.13 5.57 -21.76
C LEU A 667 7.56 7.04 -21.84
N VAL A 668 8.85 7.27 -21.60
CA VAL A 668 9.51 8.57 -21.80
C VAL A 668 10.49 8.45 -22.96
N GLY A 669 10.29 9.27 -24.00
CA GLY A 669 11.23 9.45 -25.10
C GLY A 669 12.24 10.55 -24.79
N ILE A 670 13.52 10.24 -24.91
CA ILE A 670 14.62 11.19 -24.87
C ILE A 670 15.34 11.13 -26.22
N GLU A 671 15.10 12.13 -27.06
CA GLU A 671 15.73 12.24 -28.37
C GLU A 671 16.51 13.56 -28.42
N SER A 672 17.76 13.52 -28.87
CA SER A 672 18.60 14.73 -28.92
C SER A 672 19.71 14.59 -29.95
N ASP A 673 20.06 15.71 -30.58
CA ASP A 673 21.27 15.85 -31.39
C ASP A 673 22.45 16.22 -30.48
N LEU A 674 23.11 15.20 -29.92
CA LEU A 674 24.21 15.36 -28.97
C LEU A 674 25.56 15.50 -29.67
N GLY A 675 26.21 16.65 -29.46
CA GLY A 675 27.61 16.87 -29.77
C GLY A 675 28.57 16.36 -28.68
N ALA A 676 29.87 16.51 -28.91
CA ALA A 676 30.89 16.24 -27.90
C ALA A 676 30.69 17.14 -26.66
N ASP A 677 30.88 16.58 -25.47
CA ASP A 677 30.72 17.26 -24.17
C ASP A 677 29.34 17.91 -23.95
N GLN A 678 28.31 17.37 -24.60
CA GLN A 678 26.91 17.76 -24.40
C GLN A 678 26.11 16.69 -23.67
N TRP A 679 25.04 17.11 -23.01
CA TRP A 679 24.13 16.21 -22.29
C TRP A 679 22.67 16.52 -22.60
N ALA A 680 21.81 15.52 -22.49
CA ALA A 680 20.35 15.63 -22.54
C ALA A 680 19.76 14.63 -21.55
N GLY A 681 18.62 14.95 -20.94
CA GLY A 681 18.03 14.09 -19.93
C GLY A 681 16.62 14.49 -19.53
N ALA A 682 15.91 13.51 -18.98
CA ALA A 682 14.60 13.68 -18.37
C ALA A 682 14.70 13.41 -16.87
N GLN A 683 13.86 14.07 -16.09
CA GLN A 683 13.68 13.82 -14.67
C GLN A 683 12.26 13.28 -14.44
N VAL A 684 12.16 12.28 -13.57
CA VAL A 684 10.89 11.68 -13.14
C VAL A 684 10.69 11.94 -11.66
N VAL A 685 9.55 12.53 -11.31
CA VAL A 685 9.14 12.77 -9.93
C VAL A 685 8.23 11.63 -9.48
N PHE A 686 8.64 10.87 -8.46
CA PHE A 686 7.91 9.68 -8.00
C PHE A 686 6.48 10.00 -7.53
N ASN A 687 6.29 11.11 -6.81
CA ASN A 687 4.97 11.65 -6.44
C ASN A 687 5.06 13.17 -6.24
N ARG A 688 4.41 13.96 -7.10
CA ARG A 688 4.45 15.42 -7.05
C ARG A 688 3.78 15.95 -5.77
N GLY A 689 4.44 16.83 -5.03
CA GLY A 689 3.89 17.48 -3.83
C GLY A 689 3.83 16.62 -2.55
N LEU A 690 4.29 15.37 -2.59
CA LEU A 690 4.29 14.48 -1.43
C LEU A 690 5.70 13.90 -1.22
N PRO A 691 6.39 14.23 -0.11
CA PRO A 691 7.65 13.55 0.23
C PRO A 691 7.38 12.08 0.49
N GLN A 692 8.18 11.20 -0.12
CA GLN A 692 8.09 9.75 0.04
C GLN A 692 9.44 9.20 0.48
N ASP A 693 9.47 8.57 1.65
CA ASP A 693 10.65 7.84 2.14
C ASP A 693 10.77 6.52 1.36
N LEU A 694 11.80 6.43 0.53
CA LEU A 694 12.18 5.25 -0.25
C LEU A 694 13.45 4.60 0.31
N SER A 695 13.84 4.90 1.55
CA SER A 695 15.08 4.38 2.16
C SER A 695 15.06 2.90 2.51
N SER A 696 13.92 2.22 2.37
CA SER A 696 13.81 0.76 2.40
C SER A 696 14.03 0.10 1.03
N THR A 697 14.29 0.86 -0.04
CA THR A 697 14.40 0.34 -1.41
C THR A 697 15.73 -0.40 -1.61
N ASP A 698 15.71 -1.72 -1.81
CA ASP A 698 16.95 -2.48 -2.04
C ASP A 698 17.52 -2.34 -3.46
N ALA A 699 16.67 -2.12 -4.47
CA ALA A 699 17.12 -2.00 -5.85
C ALA A 699 16.21 -1.07 -6.67
N VAL A 700 16.80 -0.43 -7.69
CA VAL A 700 16.07 0.30 -8.74
C VAL A 700 16.09 -0.51 -10.02
N ARG A 701 14.93 -0.69 -10.65
CA ARG A 701 14.79 -1.35 -11.95
C ARG A 701 14.36 -0.36 -13.02
N LEU A 702 15.02 -0.40 -14.17
CA LEU A 702 14.76 0.46 -15.32
C LEU A 702 14.64 -0.39 -16.59
N ASP A 703 13.53 -0.24 -17.30
CA ASP A 703 13.40 -0.76 -18.66
C ASP A 703 13.83 0.31 -19.67
N ILE A 704 14.88 0.02 -20.44
CA ILE A 704 15.48 0.97 -21.39
C ILE A 704 15.53 0.31 -22.77
N CYS A 705 15.27 1.10 -23.82
CA CYS A 705 15.51 0.72 -25.20
C CYS A 705 16.42 1.76 -25.85
N LEU A 706 17.52 1.30 -26.46
CA LEU A 706 18.51 2.13 -27.14
C LEU A 706 18.35 2.02 -28.67
N PRO A 707 18.75 3.05 -29.44
CA PRO A 707 18.80 2.95 -30.89
C PRO A 707 19.90 2.00 -31.37
N ASP A 708 19.69 1.42 -32.57
CA ASP A 708 20.64 0.50 -33.23
C ASP A 708 22.02 1.12 -33.50
N THR A 709 22.11 2.46 -33.46
CA THR A 709 23.37 3.19 -33.56
C THR A 709 23.40 4.33 -32.54
N LEU A 710 24.40 4.30 -31.67
CA LEU A 710 24.75 5.41 -30.78
C LEU A 710 26.07 6.03 -31.25
N PRO A 711 26.25 7.36 -31.10
CA PRO A 711 27.55 7.99 -31.30
C PRO A 711 28.66 7.30 -30.49
N SER A 712 29.85 7.18 -31.07
CA SER A 712 31.00 6.61 -30.37
C SER A 712 31.33 7.42 -29.11
N GLY A 713 31.41 6.76 -27.96
CA GLY A 713 31.70 7.42 -26.68
C GLY A 713 30.47 7.96 -25.95
N SER A 714 29.25 7.69 -26.42
CA SER A 714 28.03 7.94 -25.66
C SER A 714 28.07 7.24 -24.30
N LYS A 715 27.44 7.86 -23.30
CA LYS A 715 27.30 7.32 -21.94
C LYS A 715 25.90 7.60 -21.42
N VAL A 716 25.37 6.70 -20.60
CA VAL A 716 24.07 6.85 -19.95
C VAL A 716 24.28 6.88 -18.45
N TYR A 717 23.67 7.84 -17.78
CA TYR A 717 23.75 8.00 -16.33
C TYR A 717 22.35 7.96 -15.72
N PHE A 718 22.27 7.38 -14.53
CA PHE A 718 21.11 7.43 -13.66
C PHE A 718 21.46 8.22 -12.41
N GLN A 719 20.59 9.16 -12.03
CA GLN A 719 20.71 9.93 -10.79
C GLN A 719 19.42 9.81 -9.98
N ALA A 720 19.55 9.59 -8.67
CA ALA A 720 18.41 9.56 -7.75
C ALA A 720 18.75 10.19 -6.40
N GLY A 721 17.73 10.75 -5.76
CA GLY A 721 17.82 11.58 -4.56
C GLY A 721 17.22 12.96 -4.78
N THR A 722 17.77 13.99 -4.13
CA THR A 722 17.40 15.39 -4.31
C THR A 722 17.98 15.94 -5.61
N VAL A 723 17.33 15.66 -6.74
CA VAL A 723 17.68 16.21 -8.06
C VAL A 723 17.16 17.64 -8.17
N GLY A 724 17.96 18.54 -8.72
CA GLY A 724 17.64 19.95 -8.88
C GLY A 724 16.50 20.20 -9.87
N ASP A 725 15.76 21.27 -9.61
CA ASP A 725 14.55 21.63 -10.34
C ASP A 725 14.74 22.91 -11.19
N ASP A 726 15.91 23.55 -11.11
CA ASP A 726 16.26 24.75 -11.89
C ASP A 726 16.67 24.40 -13.33
N ILE A 727 15.66 24.13 -14.17
CA ILE A 727 15.83 23.67 -15.55
C ILE A 727 16.53 24.72 -16.43
N ASP A 728 16.38 26.02 -16.15
CA ASP A 728 16.83 27.11 -17.03
C ASP A 728 17.89 28.05 -16.41
N GLY A 729 18.19 27.87 -15.12
CA GLY A 729 19.30 28.51 -14.40
C GLY A 729 19.05 29.95 -14.06
N THR A 730 17.80 30.35 -14.15
CA THR A 730 17.37 31.68 -13.79
C THR A 730 17.33 31.84 -12.27
N GLY A 731 17.40 30.74 -11.51
CA GLY A 731 17.28 30.75 -10.05
C GLY A 731 15.94 31.31 -9.55
N SER A 732 14.93 31.37 -10.42
CA SER A 732 13.61 31.93 -10.15
C SER A 732 12.50 30.95 -10.54
N VAL A 733 11.50 30.77 -9.68
CA VAL A 733 10.33 29.97 -10.05
C VAL A 733 9.56 30.69 -11.15
N ALA A 734 9.51 30.09 -12.34
CA ALA A 734 8.76 30.60 -13.47
C ALA A 734 7.38 29.91 -13.50
N PRO A 735 6.28 30.66 -13.32
CA PRO A 735 4.94 30.09 -13.41
C PRO A 735 4.57 29.79 -14.87
N GLN A 736 3.60 28.91 -15.06
CA GLN A 736 2.95 28.67 -16.35
C GLN A 736 2.56 30.01 -17.02
N THR A 737 3.06 30.25 -18.23
CA THR A 737 2.59 31.33 -19.07
C THR A 737 1.27 30.94 -19.70
N GLY A 738 0.17 31.56 -19.24
CA GLY A 738 -1.20 31.39 -19.77
C GLY A 738 -1.39 31.98 -21.17
N GLY A 739 -0.57 31.58 -22.13
CA GLY A 739 -0.64 31.98 -23.53
C GLY A 739 -1.44 31.00 -24.40
N THR A 740 -1.44 31.24 -25.71
CA THR A 740 -2.14 30.45 -26.74
C THR A 740 -1.55 29.05 -27.00
N ARG A 741 -0.59 28.64 -26.18
CA ARG A 741 0.07 27.33 -26.20
C ARG A 741 0.25 26.89 -24.73
N PRO A 742 -0.45 25.85 -24.25
CA PRO A 742 -0.19 25.32 -22.91
C PRO A 742 1.19 24.64 -22.92
N GLY A 743 2.16 25.32 -22.34
CA GLY A 743 3.53 24.86 -22.26
C GLY A 743 4.36 25.68 -21.29
N PHE A 744 5.47 25.11 -20.86
CA PHE A 744 6.46 25.78 -20.03
C PHE A 744 7.58 26.31 -20.92
N SER A 745 7.66 27.62 -21.07
CA SER A 745 8.74 28.27 -21.81
C SER A 745 10.01 28.29 -20.97
N PHE A 746 11.11 27.79 -21.51
CA PHE A 746 12.43 27.97 -20.93
C PHE A 746 13.45 28.46 -21.96
N TYR A 747 14.45 29.20 -21.47
CA TYR A 747 15.45 29.83 -22.32
C TYR A 747 16.70 28.95 -22.43
N ASP A 748 17.00 28.48 -23.63
CA ASP A 748 18.28 27.83 -23.95
C ASP A 748 19.33 28.93 -24.19
N GLN A 749 20.16 29.16 -23.18
CA GLN A 749 21.24 30.16 -23.19
C GLN A 749 22.29 29.87 -24.27
N THR A 750 22.54 28.60 -24.60
CA THR A 750 23.55 28.17 -25.58
C THR A 750 23.15 28.61 -26.99
N ARG A 751 21.87 28.45 -27.31
CA ARG A 751 21.30 28.71 -28.64
C ARG A 751 20.59 30.05 -28.73
N ASN A 752 20.45 30.76 -27.60
CA ASN A 752 19.75 32.03 -27.49
C ASN A 752 18.31 31.95 -28.03
N VAL A 753 17.58 30.91 -27.64
CA VAL A 753 16.18 30.66 -28.05
C VAL A 753 15.31 30.32 -26.84
N SER A 754 14.03 30.71 -26.90
CA SER A 754 13.01 30.24 -25.98
C SER A 754 12.26 29.06 -26.60
N VAL A 755 12.21 27.94 -25.91
CA VAL A 755 11.52 26.71 -26.31
C VAL A 755 10.45 26.35 -25.29
N ASP A 756 9.39 25.69 -25.72
CA ASP A 756 8.25 25.30 -24.90
C ASP A 756 8.25 23.79 -24.65
N TYR A 757 8.13 23.39 -23.38
CA TYR A 757 7.79 22.01 -23.01
C TYR A 757 6.25 21.86 -22.96
N PRO A 758 5.64 20.91 -23.68
CA PRO A 758 4.20 20.79 -23.77
C PRO A 758 3.55 20.26 -22.50
N LEU A 759 2.41 20.84 -22.16
CA LEU A 759 1.59 20.46 -21.02
C LEU A 759 0.18 20.13 -21.51
N PRO A 760 -0.42 19.00 -21.11
CA PRO A 760 -1.85 18.78 -21.32
C PRO A 760 -2.67 19.87 -20.63
N GLU A 761 -3.74 20.27 -21.31
CA GLU A 761 -4.66 21.32 -20.88
C GLU A 761 -5.24 20.97 -19.48
N GLY A 762 -5.03 21.85 -18.49
CA GLY A 762 -5.52 21.67 -17.12
C GLY A 762 -4.47 21.28 -16.06
N SER A 763 -3.21 21.04 -16.44
CA SER A 763 -2.11 20.82 -15.49
C SER A 763 -1.55 22.15 -14.96
N THR A 764 -1.36 22.26 -13.64
CA THR A 764 -0.72 23.44 -13.00
C THR A 764 0.77 23.19 -12.90
N TRP A 765 1.58 23.77 -13.78
CA TRP A 765 3.03 23.52 -13.85
C TRP A 765 3.87 24.73 -13.47
N THR A 766 5.02 24.45 -12.86
CA THR A 766 6.02 25.39 -12.33
C THR A 766 7.42 24.79 -12.55
N THR A 767 8.47 25.62 -12.66
CA THR A 767 9.86 25.10 -12.61
C THR A 767 10.18 24.38 -11.31
N ASP A 768 9.47 24.75 -10.25
CA ASP A 768 9.39 23.99 -9.01
C ASP A 768 8.55 22.71 -9.23
N GLY A 769 9.21 21.59 -9.54
CA GLY A 769 8.48 20.36 -9.87
C GLY A 769 8.13 19.47 -8.69
N ASN A 770 8.59 19.77 -7.47
CA ASN A 770 8.01 19.18 -6.26
C ASN A 770 6.83 20.04 -5.73
N ASN A 771 6.67 21.27 -6.23
CA ASN A 771 5.61 22.23 -5.91
C ASN A 771 5.64 22.69 -4.45
N ASP A 772 6.84 22.83 -3.86
CA ASP A 772 7.06 23.31 -2.48
C ASP A 772 7.24 24.84 -2.36
N GLY A 773 7.24 25.53 -3.49
CA GLY A 773 7.43 26.97 -3.66
C GLY A 773 8.88 27.41 -3.88
N ILE A 774 9.84 26.48 -4.04
CA ILE A 774 11.28 26.77 -4.10
C ILE A 774 11.95 26.00 -5.25
N LEU A 775 12.95 26.62 -5.89
CA LEU A 775 13.84 25.88 -6.80
C LEU A 775 14.90 25.12 -6.00
N THR A 776 14.76 23.80 -5.99
CA THR A 776 15.74 22.90 -5.39
C THR A 776 17.00 22.84 -6.26
N ARG A 777 18.18 22.98 -5.65
CA ARG A 777 19.46 22.57 -6.28
C ARG A 777 19.74 21.11 -5.94
N ASP A 778 20.56 20.46 -6.75
CA ASP A 778 21.10 19.14 -6.45
C ASP A 778 21.60 19.07 -5.00
N GLY A 779 20.96 18.19 -4.22
CA GLY A 779 21.24 17.95 -2.80
C GLY A 779 21.96 16.62 -2.58
N ALA A 780 21.49 15.81 -1.63
CA ALA A 780 21.97 14.45 -1.49
C ALA A 780 21.46 13.62 -2.68
N LEU A 781 22.38 13.13 -3.53
CA LEU A 781 22.07 12.28 -4.67
C LEU A 781 23.17 11.24 -4.89
N PHE A 782 22.84 10.13 -5.54
CA PHE A 782 23.83 9.21 -6.07
C PHE A 782 23.73 9.15 -7.59
N THR A 783 24.85 8.85 -8.23
CA THR A 783 24.97 8.76 -9.70
C THR A 783 25.56 7.41 -10.07
N ARG A 784 24.93 6.70 -11.02
CA ARG A 784 25.40 5.44 -11.60
C ARG A 784 25.61 5.59 -13.10
N GLU A 785 26.75 5.16 -13.61
CA GLU A 785 26.96 4.99 -15.06
C GLU A 785 26.35 3.65 -15.48
N LEU A 786 25.42 3.67 -16.44
CA LEU A 786 24.92 2.46 -17.09
C LEU A 786 25.89 2.12 -18.23
N THR A 787 26.75 1.13 -17.99
CA THR A 787 27.88 0.81 -18.87
C THR A 787 27.37 0.21 -20.19
N LEU A 788 27.70 0.86 -21.31
CA LEU A 788 27.37 0.37 -22.65
C LEU A 788 28.37 -0.74 -23.06
N ALA A 789 27.87 -1.94 -23.33
CA ALA A 789 28.68 -3.11 -23.72
C ALA A 789 28.17 -3.71 -25.04
N GLY A 790 29.10 -4.25 -25.86
CA GLY A 790 28.80 -4.74 -27.22
C GLY A 790 28.06 -6.07 -27.29
N ASP A 791 28.09 -6.90 -26.25
CA ASP A 791 27.24 -8.09 -26.09
C ASP A 791 27.12 -8.44 -24.61
N VAL A 792 25.92 -8.32 -24.04
CA VAL A 792 25.61 -8.83 -22.70
C VAL A 792 24.97 -10.20 -22.87
N SER A 793 25.78 -11.24 -23.00
CA SER A 793 25.28 -12.62 -23.14
C SER A 793 24.77 -13.14 -21.79
N GLY A 794 23.49 -12.93 -21.48
CA GLY A 794 22.82 -13.54 -20.34
C GLY A 794 21.56 -12.80 -19.93
N GLY A 795 20.39 -13.40 -20.20
CA GLY A 795 19.06 -12.87 -19.84
C GLY A 795 18.72 -12.88 -18.36
N ALA A 796 19.64 -12.46 -17.49
CA ALA A 796 19.38 -12.21 -16.07
C ALA A 796 20.41 -11.21 -15.50
N GLY A 797 19.97 -9.98 -15.21
CA GLY A 797 20.55 -9.10 -14.19
C GLY A 797 22.05 -8.76 -14.29
N ALA A 798 22.52 -8.23 -15.42
CA ALA A 798 23.84 -7.58 -15.43
C ALA A 798 23.73 -6.22 -14.71
N GLN A 799 24.30 -6.12 -13.51
CA GLN A 799 24.35 -4.91 -12.68
C GLN A 799 24.79 -3.69 -13.49
N GLY A 800 23.87 -2.78 -13.80
CA GLY A 800 24.17 -1.51 -14.47
C GLY A 800 24.79 -1.63 -15.87
N GLN A 801 24.52 -2.69 -16.66
CA GLN A 801 25.00 -2.82 -18.04
C GLN A 801 23.87 -2.74 -19.06
N LEU A 802 24.14 -2.08 -20.19
CA LEU A 802 23.24 -1.93 -21.33
C LEU A 802 23.93 -2.46 -22.60
N SER A 803 23.25 -3.34 -23.33
CA SER A 803 23.71 -3.84 -24.62
C SER A 803 23.49 -2.80 -25.73
N THR A 804 24.53 -2.54 -26.52
CA THR A 804 24.41 -1.72 -27.75
C THR A 804 24.13 -2.55 -29.00
N SER A 805 24.04 -3.90 -28.89
CA SER A 805 23.83 -4.80 -30.02
C SER A 805 22.36 -5.11 -30.33
N SER A 806 21.39 -4.51 -29.62
CA SER A 806 19.96 -4.70 -29.89
C SER A 806 19.11 -3.45 -29.64
N SER A 807 18.19 -3.13 -30.55
CA SER A 807 17.07 -2.18 -30.36
C SER A 807 15.86 -2.80 -29.63
N SER A 808 16.11 -3.80 -28.79
CA SER A 808 15.07 -4.43 -27.96
C SER A 808 15.03 -3.83 -26.55
N TRP A 809 13.96 -4.11 -25.81
CA TRP A 809 13.82 -3.71 -24.41
C TRP A 809 14.83 -4.46 -23.54
N GLN A 810 15.48 -3.71 -22.64
CA GLN A 810 16.49 -4.23 -21.71
C GLN A 810 16.12 -3.80 -20.30
N GLU A 811 16.00 -4.76 -19.38
CA GLU A 811 15.83 -4.48 -17.96
C GLU A 811 17.20 -4.32 -17.30
N VAL A 812 17.42 -3.18 -16.66
CA VAL A 812 18.61 -2.89 -15.85
C VAL A 812 18.20 -2.87 -14.38
N THR A 813 18.84 -3.70 -13.57
CA THR A 813 18.70 -3.67 -12.11
C THR A 813 19.95 -3.08 -11.48
N MET A 814 19.76 -2.11 -10.59
CA MET A 814 20.79 -1.48 -9.79
C MET A 814 20.51 -1.75 -8.32
N GLU A 815 21.32 -2.60 -7.69
CA GLU A 815 21.23 -2.82 -6.24
C GLU A 815 21.79 -1.59 -5.52
N LEU A 816 21.07 -1.14 -4.50
CA LEU A 816 21.42 0.04 -3.72
C LEU A 816 22.16 -0.36 -2.45
N THR A 817 23.30 0.28 -2.24
CA THR A 817 24.01 0.21 -0.96
C THR A 817 23.22 0.92 0.14
N ASP A 818 23.44 0.57 1.41
CA ASP A 818 22.81 1.22 2.56
C ASP A 818 22.94 2.76 2.51
N ALA A 819 24.08 3.25 2.02
CA ALA A 819 24.32 4.68 1.86
C ALA A 819 23.48 5.32 0.74
N GLU A 820 23.28 4.63 -0.38
CA GLU A 820 22.40 5.08 -1.46
C GLU A 820 20.93 5.01 -1.05
N ARG A 821 20.55 4.00 -0.28
CA ARG A 821 19.19 3.90 0.29
C ARG A 821 18.90 5.06 1.24
N ALA A 822 19.85 5.43 2.10
CA ALA A 822 19.69 6.56 3.00
C ALA A 822 19.46 7.90 2.29
N ILE A 823 19.97 8.06 1.05
CA ILE A 823 19.75 9.24 0.21
C ILE A 823 18.30 9.34 -0.30
N LEU A 824 17.61 8.21 -0.41
CA LEU A 824 16.23 8.13 -0.91
C LEU A 824 15.16 8.38 0.18
N ARG A 825 15.56 8.82 1.37
CA ARG A 825 14.68 9.07 2.51
C ARG A 825 13.89 10.37 2.41
#